data_AF-C0C265-F1
#
_entry.id   AF-C0C265-F1
#
_cell.length_a   1.000
_cell.length_b   1.000
_cell.length_c   1.000
_cell.angle_alpha   90.00
_cell.angle_beta   90.00
_cell.angle_gamma   90.00
#
_symmetry.space_group_name_H-M   'P 1'
#
loop_
_entity.id
_entity.type
_entity.pdbx_description
1 polymer ?
#
loop_
_entity_poly.entity_id
_entity_poly.type
_entity_poly.pdbx_seq_one_letter_code
_entity_poly.pdbx_strand_id
1 'polypeptide(L)'
;MSTTKSPCPYQGPGKQNPANIGGYDIIRPTEDSADPDYWISSGNTTVYDAGYDTGQGGLIHFKDRLRISKGAAGECTAAVTLEVEASPLVFSYYPPHSLDVVFVLDVTASMMAGGSRKMALAKRALSQTIQLLWRQNKETRVTIVPFARDAYVPLPGGGLSYDYLGTLFTWRRSTTSGNRIGQILGYRNGSYVSTTDIPDYMTQSAPIAASAGLSLYNYYNYYKIQYSDIFEDDGAARTDAVLDRYLSEIYMQDPGAYAGSFIQNVASGTPLDSTQLPYSMNDTGYENNTILDNLIWAIPYGEDTNTEAGLNEAYTLFNTPGFAQSDDILRRAVILITDGQANRSVNPAYPGVYAAPGSTDSDFFPSVPGEPWRYFMYLQQTVNSLIAETAGRSATSEELVLALRRAWETAEKIKDPAGGNATVFVLGIEIDAQTPGPYTRDDVLNIMRTIASTGSYLHEAAENGSDNPIIEELERLAGYLLVLTGGPEAVITDTINTALFEYVPGSIRITGVQDKIILKSKNASDITDPNDPDYTVYTKPALLPDISDANVQNGVVTVSLGTIPYAPASPDSRTLIRLTYEIKNKGPAHGSHLHTNNDQETLITFREPNHLDAASAVLTYDNPPRILHFHTPVVSCHSDFTVEKYTGTEADNTIYKSLSVPACSDVYYRVAVHNYTNTSLRFPLLYEVQNVNTLKEAQASPSRRLLAEDFTVAAGGSREFTFQYKTDCSDSVIPDFAVLETDTGPLYDNAVIEVQGGTSYYTVQYLNRCTGMRICPDELVTGADACKPVDACSHIRCLPCWKFVSACPYRLEPCSGENIIKLYYIPR
;
A
#
# COMPACT_ATOMS: atom_id res chain seq x y z
N MET A 1 -19.37 35.42 47.93
CA MET A 1 -18.82 35.55 46.57
C MET A 1 -18.51 34.15 46.08
N SER A 2 -19.19 33.72 45.01
CA SER A 2 -18.97 32.46 44.33
C SER A 2 -17.61 32.55 43.63
N THR A 3 -16.64 31.75 44.07
CA THR A 3 -15.41 31.52 43.32
C THR A 3 -15.77 30.57 42.17
N THR A 4 -15.96 31.14 40.99
CA THR A 4 -16.02 30.41 39.73
C THR A 4 -14.71 29.64 39.60
N LYS A 5 -14.76 28.31 39.73
CA LYS A 5 -13.63 27.43 39.43
C LYS A 5 -13.57 27.28 37.92
N SER A 6 -12.63 27.94 37.26
CA SER A 6 -12.29 27.62 35.87
C SER A 6 -11.60 26.25 35.84
N PRO A 7 -12.12 25.24 35.11
CA PRO A 7 -11.41 23.99 34.88
C PRO A 7 -10.09 24.28 34.17
N CYS A 8 -9.03 23.56 34.54
CA CYS A 8 -7.71 23.70 33.92
C CYS A 8 -7.78 23.15 32.48
N PRO A 9 -7.47 23.94 31.43
CA PRO A 9 -7.69 23.53 30.05
C PRO A 9 -6.64 22.56 29.47
N TYR A 10 -5.64 22.14 30.25
CA TYR A 10 -4.59 21.23 29.78
C TYR A 10 -4.23 20.20 30.87
N GLN A 11 -4.40 18.91 30.58
CA GLN A 11 -3.67 17.88 31.31
C GLN A 11 -2.27 17.85 30.70
N GLY A 12 -1.29 18.41 31.42
CA GLY A 12 0.10 18.28 31.00
C GLY A 12 0.57 16.83 31.11
N PRO A 13 1.75 16.50 30.56
CA PRO A 13 2.37 15.20 30.70
C PRO A 13 2.38 14.75 32.16
N GLY A 14 1.84 13.55 32.45
CA GLY A 14 1.82 13.01 33.81
C GLY A 14 0.70 13.54 34.71
N LYS A 15 -0.51 13.72 34.19
CA LYS A 15 -1.72 13.82 35.04
C LYS A 15 -2.63 12.62 34.77
N GLN A 16 -3.26 12.09 35.82
CA GLN A 16 -4.35 11.13 35.67
C GLN A 16 -5.62 11.88 35.24
N ASN A 17 -6.49 11.21 34.49
CA ASN A 17 -7.77 11.77 34.05
C ASN A 17 -8.53 12.37 35.25
N PRO A 18 -8.88 13.68 35.24
CA PRO A 18 -9.87 14.20 36.18
C PRO A 18 -11.20 13.51 35.88
N ALA A 19 -11.93 13.12 36.93
CA ALA A 19 -13.19 12.38 36.81
C ALA A 19 -14.32 13.08 36.02
N ASN A 20 -14.13 14.30 35.49
CA ASN A 20 -15.21 15.16 34.98
C ASN A 20 -14.81 16.20 33.89
N ILE A 21 -13.75 16.04 33.09
CA ILE A 21 -13.44 17.03 32.04
C ILE A 21 -13.14 16.35 30.72
N GLY A 22 -14.06 16.52 29.76
CA GLY A 22 -13.82 16.33 28.34
C GLY A 22 -13.22 17.59 27.74
N GLY A 23 -12.09 17.43 27.08
CA GLY A 23 -11.40 18.47 26.35
C GLY A 23 -10.62 17.80 25.24
N TYR A 24 -11.11 17.92 24.01
CA TYR A 24 -10.62 17.26 22.78
C TYR A 24 -11.06 15.81 22.52
N ASP A 25 -11.95 15.24 23.35
CA ASP A 25 -12.44 13.87 23.18
C ASP A 25 -13.40 13.72 21.98
N ILE A 26 -12.84 13.66 20.78
CA ILE A 26 -13.53 12.99 19.69
C ILE A 26 -13.26 11.49 19.90
N ILE A 27 -14.11 10.88 20.73
CA ILE A 27 -14.13 9.43 20.90
C ILE A 27 -14.62 8.84 19.59
N ARG A 28 -13.99 7.74 19.13
CA ARG A 28 -14.54 6.96 18.01
C ARG A 28 -16.00 6.64 18.32
N PRO A 29 -16.98 7.18 17.57
CA PRO A 29 -18.39 7.10 17.96
C PRO A 29 -18.97 5.71 17.71
N THR A 30 -18.35 4.94 16.81
CA THR A 30 -18.76 3.60 16.41
C THR A 30 -17.57 2.79 15.92
N GLU A 31 -17.65 1.46 16.04
CA GLU A 31 -16.70 0.53 15.44
C GLU A 31 -17.09 0.13 14.01
N ASP A 32 -18.21 0.64 13.49
CA ASP A 32 -18.65 0.40 12.11
C ASP A 32 -17.95 1.35 11.12
N SER A 33 -16.99 0.82 10.36
CA SER A 33 -16.27 1.57 9.31
C SER A 33 -17.15 2.11 8.17
N ALA A 34 -18.39 1.64 8.05
CA ALA A 34 -19.36 2.13 7.07
C ALA A 34 -20.07 3.42 7.54
N ASP A 35 -20.02 3.73 8.84
CA ASP A 35 -20.60 4.95 9.39
C ASP A 35 -19.77 6.17 8.98
N PRO A 36 -20.38 7.25 8.46
CA PRO A 36 -19.68 8.49 8.15
C PRO A 36 -18.88 9.07 9.31
N ASP A 37 -19.35 8.91 10.55
CA ASP A 37 -18.70 9.46 11.75
C ASP A 37 -17.52 8.60 12.23
N TYR A 38 -17.27 7.44 11.60
CA TYR A 38 -16.09 6.61 11.88
C TYR A 38 -14.78 7.32 11.51
N TRP A 39 -14.81 8.12 10.45
CA TRP A 39 -13.63 8.70 9.80
C TRP A 39 -13.45 10.18 10.12
N ILE A 40 -12.22 10.56 10.44
CA ILE A 40 -11.78 11.96 10.39
C ILE A 40 -11.14 12.19 9.02
N SER A 41 -11.68 13.12 8.24
CA SER A 41 -11.20 13.39 6.88
C SER A 41 -10.23 14.58 6.80
N SER A 42 -9.35 14.56 5.80
CA SER A 42 -8.38 15.62 5.53
C SER A 42 -9.00 16.96 5.13
N GLY A 43 -10.27 16.98 4.72
CA GLY A 43 -10.93 18.16 4.19
C GLY A 43 -10.38 18.56 2.83
N ASN A 44 -10.48 19.85 2.51
CA ASN A 44 -10.01 20.37 1.23
C ASN A 44 -8.48 20.39 1.14
N THR A 45 -8.00 20.09 -0.04
CA THR A 45 -6.60 20.06 -0.46
C THR A 45 -6.43 20.98 -1.65
N THR A 46 -5.34 21.75 -1.69
CA THR A 46 -5.00 22.59 -2.85
C THR A 46 -3.55 22.33 -3.22
N VAL A 47 -3.30 21.92 -4.46
CA VAL A 47 -1.95 21.62 -4.97
C VAL A 47 -1.77 22.28 -6.33
N TYR A 48 -0.52 22.48 -6.74
CA TYR A 48 -0.20 23.02 -8.06
C TYR A 48 -0.04 21.89 -9.10
N ASP A 49 -0.60 22.11 -10.29
CA ASP A 49 -0.42 21.27 -11.46
C ASP A 49 0.02 22.14 -12.65
N ALA A 50 1.24 21.93 -13.12
CA ALA A 50 1.80 22.60 -14.29
C ALA A 50 1.06 22.22 -15.59
N GLY A 51 0.48 21.03 -15.67
CA GLY A 51 -0.26 20.56 -16.84
C GLY A 51 -1.69 21.09 -16.93
N TYR A 52 -2.18 21.74 -15.87
CA TYR A 52 -3.55 22.24 -15.79
C TYR A 52 -3.85 23.32 -16.85
N ASP A 53 -5.12 23.40 -17.27
CA ASP A 53 -5.61 24.35 -18.28
C ASP A 53 -4.75 24.37 -19.56
N THR A 54 -4.54 23.19 -20.14
CA THR A 54 -3.73 23.00 -21.36
C THR A 54 -2.30 23.54 -21.22
N GLY A 55 -1.66 23.27 -20.06
CA GLY A 55 -0.29 23.67 -19.78
C GLY A 55 -0.07 25.12 -19.36
N GLN A 56 -1.14 25.89 -19.11
CA GLN A 56 -1.02 27.20 -18.45
C GLN A 56 -0.59 27.07 -16.99
N GLY A 57 -0.83 25.89 -16.40
CA GLY A 57 -0.60 25.59 -15.00
C GLY A 57 -1.64 26.25 -14.09
N GLY A 58 -1.86 25.67 -12.92
CA GLY A 58 -2.84 26.21 -11.99
C GLY A 58 -2.94 25.45 -10.68
N LEU A 59 -3.74 25.99 -9.77
CA LEU A 59 -4.10 25.33 -8.52
C LEU A 59 -5.32 24.43 -8.77
N ILE A 60 -5.20 23.17 -8.37
CA ILE A 60 -6.28 22.19 -8.40
C ILE A 60 -6.71 21.85 -6.97
N HIS A 61 -7.99 21.56 -6.82
CA HIS A 61 -8.62 21.34 -5.52
C HIS A 61 -9.17 19.92 -5.40
N PHE A 62 -8.87 19.29 -4.27
CA PHE A 62 -9.36 17.96 -3.92
C PHE A 62 -10.05 17.99 -2.57
N LYS A 63 -10.82 16.93 -2.27
CA LYS A 63 -11.46 16.73 -0.97
C LYS A 63 -11.13 15.34 -0.44
N ASP A 64 -10.86 15.28 0.86
CA ASP A 64 -10.83 14.05 1.65
C ASP A 64 -9.94 12.94 1.05
N ARG A 65 -8.70 13.29 0.71
CA ARG A 65 -7.70 12.36 0.15
C ARG A 65 -7.03 11.46 1.18
N LEU A 66 -7.13 11.83 2.46
CA LEU A 66 -6.66 11.05 3.59
C LEU A 66 -7.78 11.02 4.65
N ARG A 67 -8.09 9.84 5.17
CA ARG A 67 -9.02 9.64 6.28
C ARG A 67 -8.37 8.78 7.35
N ILE A 68 -8.67 9.08 8.61
CA ILE A 68 -8.09 8.35 9.74
C ILE A 68 -9.13 7.98 10.78
N SER A 69 -8.86 6.90 11.51
CA SER A 69 -9.65 6.51 12.68
C SER A 69 -8.78 5.79 13.70
N LYS A 70 -9.09 5.93 14.98
CA LYS A 70 -8.40 5.20 16.06
C LYS A 70 -9.41 4.65 17.06
N GLY A 71 -9.21 3.41 17.50
CA GLY A 71 -10.06 2.70 18.45
C GLY A 71 -9.24 1.86 19.41
N ALA A 72 -9.88 1.37 20.47
CA ALA A 72 -9.28 0.45 21.43
C ALA A 72 -10.32 -0.55 21.92
N ALA A 73 -9.95 -1.83 22.00
CA ALA A 73 -10.82 -2.90 22.44
C ALA A 73 -10.14 -3.73 23.54
N GLY A 74 -10.88 -4.06 24.60
CA GLY A 74 -10.37 -4.78 25.78
C GLY A 74 -10.59 -4.01 27.08
N GLU A 75 -9.98 -4.49 28.16
CA GLU A 75 -10.10 -3.88 29.49
C GLU A 75 -8.74 -3.39 30.01
N CYS A 76 -8.21 -3.99 31.07
CA CYS A 76 -6.89 -3.70 31.63
C CYS A 76 -5.74 -4.16 30.72
N THR A 77 -6.03 -4.94 29.68
CA THR A 77 -5.16 -5.13 28.52
C THR A 77 -6.02 -4.88 27.29
N ALA A 78 -5.62 -3.93 26.46
CA ALA A 78 -6.42 -3.46 25.35
C ALA A 78 -5.59 -3.43 24.06
N ALA A 79 -6.21 -3.87 22.97
CA ALA A 79 -5.68 -3.74 21.62
C ALA A 79 -6.09 -2.39 21.05
N VAL A 80 -5.11 -1.54 20.74
CA VAL A 80 -5.28 -0.25 20.07
C VAL A 80 -5.16 -0.46 18.57
N THR A 81 -6.07 0.16 17.81
CA THR A 81 -6.10 0.08 16.33
C THR A 81 -6.10 1.49 15.75
N LEU A 82 -5.19 1.77 14.82
CA LEU A 82 -5.14 2.98 14.01
C LEU A 82 -5.37 2.59 12.54
N GLU A 83 -6.38 3.19 11.93
CA GLU A 83 -6.71 3.01 10.53
C GLU A 83 -6.42 4.28 9.75
N VAL A 84 -5.79 4.11 8.59
CA VAL A 84 -5.48 5.18 7.64
C VAL A 84 -5.98 4.75 6.28
N GLU A 85 -6.76 5.60 5.65
CA GLU A 85 -7.23 5.40 4.30
C GLU A 85 -6.80 6.55 3.40
N ALA A 86 -6.28 6.21 2.22
CA ALA A 86 -5.83 7.20 1.25
C ALA A 86 -6.37 6.94 -0.16
N SER A 87 -6.58 8.04 -0.88
CA SER A 87 -6.87 8.08 -2.32
C SER A 87 -5.92 9.05 -3.02
N PRO A 88 -5.57 8.83 -4.30
CA PRO A 88 -4.57 9.64 -4.95
C PRO A 88 -5.13 11.00 -5.40
N LEU A 89 -4.22 11.95 -5.58
CA LEU A 89 -4.43 13.18 -6.31
C LEU A 89 -4.16 12.91 -7.80
N VAL A 90 -4.88 13.59 -8.69
CA VAL A 90 -4.81 13.37 -10.14
C VAL A 90 -4.31 14.64 -10.83
N PHE A 91 -3.20 14.54 -11.55
CA PHE A 91 -2.54 15.63 -12.26
C PHE A 91 -2.60 15.40 -13.78
N SER A 92 -2.48 16.49 -14.52
CA SER A 92 -2.52 16.49 -15.98
C SER A 92 -1.12 16.44 -16.56
N TYR A 93 -0.93 15.73 -17.67
CA TYR A 93 0.29 15.83 -18.45
C TYR A 93 0.14 16.77 -19.63
N TYR A 94 1.09 17.68 -19.83
CA TYR A 94 1.06 18.62 -20.95
C TYR A 94 2.47 19.06 -21.42
N PRO A 95 2.76 19.11 -22.74
CA PRO A 95 1.93 18.61 -23.83
C PRO A 95 1.75 17.08 -23.72
N PRO A 96 0.82 16.48 -24.50
CA PRO A 96 0.71 15.03 -24.55
C PRO A 96 2.04 14.41 -24.98
N HIS A 97 2.60 13.53 -24.16
CA HIS A 97 3.89 12.86 -24.40
C HIS A 97 3.70 11.57 -25.17
N SER A 98 4.67 11.19 -26.00
CA SER A 98 4.69 9.91 -26.70
C SER A 98 4.33 8.74 -25.76
N LEU A 99 3.30 7.98 -26.15
CA LEU A 99 2.81 6.79 -25.45
C LEU A 99 3.10 5.55 -26.30
N ASP A 100 3.57 4.49 -25.67
CA ASP A 100 3.69 3.17 -26.29
C ASP A 100 2.69 2.21 -25.62
N VAL A 101 1.67 1.80 -26.38
CA VAL A 101 0.59 0.95 -25.87
C VAL A 101 0.60 -0.39 -26.62
N VAL A 102 0.78 -1.47 -25.87
CA VAL A 102 0.70 -2.85 -26.37
C VAL A 102 -0.61 -3.46 -25.89
N PHE A 103 -1.54 -3.70 -26.81
CA PHE A 103 -2.75 -4.46 -26.51
C PHE A 103 -2.46 -5.95 -26.64
N VAL A 104 -2.61 -6.70 -25.56
CA VAL A 104 -2.50 -8.16 -25.55
C VAL A 104 -3.92 -8.70 -25.61
N LEU A 105 -4.35 -9.15 -26.78
CA LEU A 105 -5.73 -9.51 -27.07
C LEU A 105 -5.92 -11.03 -27.05
N ASP A 106 -6.76 -11.50 -26.13
CA ASP A 106 -7.22 -12.88 -26.12
C ASP A 106 -8.08 -13.13 -27.37
N VAL A 107 -7.62 -14.05 -28.21
CA VAL A 107 -8.32 -14.41 -29.44
C VAL A 107 -9.00 -15.79 -29.38
N THR A 108 -9.24 -16.32 -28.18
CA THR A 108 -9.69 -17.71 -27.97
C THR A 108 -11.14 -18.01 -28.37
N ALA A 109 -11.49 -19.30 -28.44
CA ALA A 109 -12.82 -19.78 -28.82
C ALA A 109 -13.95 -19.34 -27.88
N SER A 110 -13.66 -19.12 -26.60
CA SER A 110 -14.62 -18.69 -25.57
C SER A 110 -15.20 -17.31 -25.92
N MET A 111 -14.37 -16.42 -26.47
CA MET A 111 -14.73 -15.09 -26.95
C MET A 111 -15.77 -15.09 -28.09
N MET A 112 -16.09 -16.26 -28.65
CA MET A 112 -17.03 -16.45 -29.76
C MET A 112 -17.89 -17.73 -29.63
N ALA A 113 -18.03 -18.28 -28.42
CA ALA A 113 -18.82 -19.49 -28.20
C ALA A 113 -20.33 -19.20 -28.21
N GLY A 114 -21.13 -20.15 -28.72
CA GLY A 114 -22.60 -20.11 -28.60
C GLY A 114 -23.33 -18.93 -29.26
N GLY A 115 -22.68 -18.15 -30.13
CA GLY A 115 -23.24 -16.92 -30.71
C GLY A 115 -22.77 -15.62 -30.04
N SER A 116 -21.92 -15.72 -29.01
CA SER A 116 -21.32 -14.58 -28.32
C SER A 116 -20.65 -13.57 -29.27
N ARG A 117 -20.79 -12.29 -28.94
CA ARG A 117 -20.21 -11.14 -29.63
C ARG A 117 -18.98 -10.56 -28.92
N LYS A 118 -18.49 -11.17 -27.83
CA LYS A 118 -17.35 -10.65 -27.03
C LYS A 118 -16.16 -10.24 -27.90
N MET A 119 -15.71 -11.11 -28.80
CA MET A 119 -14.60 -10.81 -29.72
C MET A 119 -14.87 -9.59 -30.60
N ALA A 120 -16.06 -9.52 -31.21
CA ALA A 120 -16.41 -8.42 -32.10
C ALA A 120 -16.48 -7.10 -31.32
N LEU A 121 -17.08 -7.12 -30.13
CA LEU A 121 -17.16 -5.94 -29.26
C LEU A 121 -15.79 -5.53 -28.70
N ALA A 122 -14.92 -6.47 -28.33
CA ALA A 122 -13.56 -6.20 -27.89
C ALA A 122 -12.72 -5.55 -29.01
N LYS A 123 -12.84 -6.04 -30.25
CA LYS A 123 -12.19 -5.45 -31.42
C LYS A 123 -12.72 -4.04 -31.76
N ARG A 124 -14.04 -3.82 -31.66
CA ARG A 124 -14.63 -2.48 -31.78
C ARG A 124 -14.10 -1.53 -30.70
N ALA A 125 -14.10 -1.99 -29.45
CA ALA A 125 -13.56 -1.25 -28.32
C ALA A 125 -12.10 -0.86 -28.55
N LEU A 126 -11.29 -1.80 -29.05
CA LEU A 126 -9.89 -1.58 -29.40
C LEU A 126 -9.75 -0.46 -30.44
N SER A 127 -10.51 -0.52 -31.56
CA SER A 127 -10.46 0.52 -32.60
C SER A 127 -10.83 1.90 -32.04
N GLN A 128 -11.94 1.98 -31.28
CA GLN A 128 -12.41 3.24 -30.69
C GLN A 128 -11.42 3.80 -29.65
N THR A 129 -10.83 2.93 -28.82
CA THR A 129 -9.84 3.32 -27.81
C THR A 129 -8.56 3.85 -28.45
N ILE A 130 -8.08 3.22 -29.53
CA ILE A 130 -6.92 3.71 -30.28
C ILE A 130 -7.21 5.11 -30.85
N GLN A 131 -8.39 5.32 -31.41
CA GLN A 131 -8.79 6.65 -31.89
C GLN A 131 -8.90 7.67 -30.75
N LEU A 132 -9.41 7.29 -29.58
CA LEU A 132 -9.44 8.13 -28.38
C LEU A 132 -8.02 8.56 -27.97
N LEU A 133 -7.09 7.60 -27.90
CA LEU A 133 -5.69 7.88 -27.58
C LEU A 133 -5.06 8.85 -28.60
N TRP A 134 -5.29 8.66 -29.90
CA TRP A 134 -4.77 9.57 -30.93
C TRP A 134 -5.41 10.95 -30.95
N ARG A 135 -6.68 11.09 -30.55
CA ARG A 135 -7.33 12.40 -30.38
C ARG A 135 -6.64 13.21 -29.29
N GLN A 136 -6.16 12.54 -28.23
CA GLN A 136 -5.44 13.16 -27.13
C GLN A 136 -3.96 13.34 -27.45
N ASN A 137 -3.37 12.39 -28.17
CA ASN A 137 -1.96 12.37 -28.51
C ASN A 137 -1.69 11.62 -29.82
N LYS A 138 -1.49 12.36 -30.91
CA LYS A 138 -1.17 11.80 -32.24
C LYS A 138 0.17 11.04 -32.28
N GLU A 139 1.07 11.25 -31.33
CA GLU A 139 2.35 10.52 -31.20
C GLU A 139 2.21 9.18 -30.47
N THR A 140 1.00 8.82 -30.02
CA THR A 140 0.74 7.50 -29.45
C THR A 140 1.01 6.43 -30.49
N ARG A 141 1.80 5.44 -30.10
CA ARG A 141 2.12 4.28 -30.92
C ARG A 141 1.50 3.04 -30.31
N VAL A 142 0.84 2.26 -31.15
CA VAL A 142 0.07 1.10 -30.74
C VAL A 142 0.63 -0.17 -31.36
N THR A 143 0.69 -1.24 -30.60
CA THR A 143 0.97 -2.59 -31.10
C THR A 143 -0.09 -3.54 -30.57
N ILE A 144 -0.55 -4.47 -31.39
CA ILE A 144 -1.58 -5.45 -31.01
C ILE A 144 -0.94 -6.83 -31.08
N VAL A 145 -0.92 -7.52 -29.95
CA VAL A 145 -0.41 -8.88 -29.79
C VAL A 145 -1.62 -9.79 -29.56
N PRO A 146 -2.14 -10.46 -30.60
CA PRO A 146 -3.14 -11.50 -30.41
C PRO A 146 -2.49 -12.74 -29.75
N PHE A 147 -3.19 -13.37 -28.81
CA PHE A 147 -2.72 -14.61 -28.20
C PHE A 147 -3.82 -15.66 -28.05
N ALA A 148 -3.43 -16.92 -28.25
CA ALA A 148 -4.16 -18.15 -28.02
C ALA A 148 -3.13 -19.30 -28.05
N ARG A 149 -3.54 -20.56 -28.23
CA ARG A 149 -2.66 -21.62 -28.76
C ARG A 149 -2.46 -21.43 -30.26
N ASP A 150 -1.24 -21.73 -30.71
CA ASP A 150 -0.84 -21.74 -32.11
C ASP A 150 -1.83 -22.50 -33.01
N ALA A 151 -2.02 -21.97 -34.22
CA ALA A 151 -2.86 -22.55 -35.25
C ALA A 151 -2.20 -23.77 -35.90
N TYR A 152 -3.01 -24.74 -36.32
CA TYR A 152 -2.54 -25.94 -37.02
C TYR A 152 -2.16 -25.62 -38.47
N VAL A 153 -0.89 -25.78 -38.84
CA VAL A 153 -0.40 -25.63 -40.21
C VAL A 153 -0.34 -26.99 -40.91
N PRO A 154 -1.08 -27.21 -42.02
CA PRO A 154 -0.98 -28.44 -42.82
C PRO A 154 0.39 -28.58 -43.48
N LEU A 155 1.06 -29.72 -43.31
CA LEU A 155 2.26 -30.10 -44.07
C LEU A 155 1.90 -30.99 -45.27
N PRO A 156 2.67 -30.93 -46.39
CA PRO A 156 2.42 -31.67 -47.63
C PRO A 156 2.41 -33.21 -47.53
N GLY A 157 2.67 -33.78 -46.35
CA GLY A 157 2.70 -35.22 -46.08
C GLY A 157 1.69 -35.71 -45.03
N GLY A 158 0.72 -34.88 -44.61
CA GLY A 158 -0.34 -35.30 -43.68
C GLY A 158 -0.01 -35.14 -42.18
N GLY A 159 0.94 -34.28 -41.84
CA GLY A 159 1.19 -33.85 -40.45
C GLY A 159 0.86 -32.36 -40.26
N LEU A 160 0.61 -31.94 -39.02
CA LEU A 160 0.36 -30.53 -38.67
C LEU A 160 1.57 -29.95 -37.94
N SER A 161 2.13 -28.81 -38.39
CA SER A 161 3.12 -28.04 -37.62
C SER A 161 2.46 -26.82 -36.96
N TYR A 162 3.07 -26.30 -35.89
CA TYR A 162 2.66 -25.04 -35.28
C TYR A 162 3.46 -23.90 -35.89
N ASP A 163 2.78 -22.86 -36.36
CA ASP A 163 3.41 -21.59 -36.72
C ASP A 163 2.90 -20.52 -35.75
N TYR A 164 3.83 -20.03 -34.94
CA TYR A 164 3.64 -19.00 -33.92
C TYR A 164 3.31 -17.63 -34.54
N LEU A 165 3.41 -17.49 -35.87
CA LEU A 165 3.43 -16.20 -36.57
C LEU A 165 2.42 -16.08 -37.72
N GLY A 166 1.20 -16.56 -37.51
CA GLY A 166 0.05 -16.05 -38.25
C GLY A 166 -0.31 -16.78 -39.53
N THR A 167 -1.07 -17.86 -39.39
CA THR A 167 -2.01 -18.25 -40.45
C THR A 167 -3.35 -17.56 -40.23
N LEU A 168 -3.88 -16.90 -41.26
CA LEU A 168 -5.30 -16.50 -41.36
C LEU A 168 -6.22 -17.73 -41.49
N PHE A 169 -5.89 -18.81 -40.79
CA PHE A 169 -6.57 -20.08 -40.87
C PHE A 169 -6.42 -20.80 -39.55
N THR A 170 -7.54 -20.93 -38.84
CA THR A 170 -7.60 -21.63 -37.55
C THR A 170 -8.78 -22.60 -37.52
N TRP A 171 -8.60 -23.69 -36.78
CA TRP A 171 -9.56 -24.79 -36.71
C TRP A 171 -10.25 -24.78 -35.36
N ARG A 172 -11.56 -24.99 -35.36
CA ARG A 172 -12.39 -25.05 -34.15
C ARG A 172 -13.00 -26.43 -33.92
N ARG A 173 -12.98 -26.89 -32.67
CA ARG A 173 -13.80 -28.02 -32.18
C ARG A 173 -15.28 -27.60 -32.02
N SER A 174 -16.23 -28.42 -32.48
CA SER A 174 -17.64 -28.30 -32.07
C SER A 174 -18.08 -29.49 -31.22
N THR A 175 -18.98 -29.22 -30.26
CA THR A 175 -19.51 -30.21 -29.30
C THR A 175 -20.77 -30.93 -29.78
N THR A 176 -21.32 -30.62 -30.96
CA THR A 176 -22.61 -31.21 -31.39
C THR A 176 -22.67 -31.86 -32.77
N SER A 177 -21.72 -31.68 -33.71
CA SER A 177 -21.53 -32.53 -34.91
C SER A 177 -20.47 -32.00 -35.90
N GLY A 178 -19.17 -32.12 -35.58
CA GLY A 178 -18.05 -31.86 -36.52
C GLY A 178 -17.07 -30.76 -36.07
N ASN A 179 -16.10 -30.43 -36.93
CA ASN A 179 -15.13 -29.36 -36.74
C ASN A 179 -15.55 -28.14 -37.58
N ARG A 180 -15.46 -26.94 -37.01
CA ARG A 180 -15.68 -25.69 -37.75
C ARG A 180 -14.35 -25.23 -38.33
N ILE A 181 -14.37 -24.76 -39.57
CA ILE A 181 -13.16 -24.31 -40.23
C ILE A 181 -13.13 -22.80 -40.41
N GLY A 182 -11.97 -22.21 -40.11
CA GLY A 182 -11.32 -21.20 -40.93
C GLY A 182 -11.95 -19.81 -40.94
N GLN A 183 -11.20 -18.83 -40.44
CA GLN A 183 -11.45 -17.41 -40.62
C GLN A 183 -10.35 -16.82 -41.50
N ILE A 184 -10.64 -16.43 -42.73
CA ILE A 184 -9.70 -15.71 -43.61
C ILE A 184 -10.02 -14.22 -43.46
N LEU A 185 -9.05 -13.35 -43.16
CA LEU A 185 -9.25 -11.89 -43.05
C LEU A 185 -10.45 -11.45 -42.18
N GLY A 186 -10.71 -12.13 -41.07
CA GLY A 186 -11.86 -11.79 -40.23
C GLY A 186 -13.18 -12.49 -40.65
N TYR A 187 -13.25 -13.14 -41.81
CA TYR A 187 -14.48 -13.72 -42.36
C TYR A 187 -14.67 -15.21 -42.00
N ARG A 188 -15.74 -15.50 -41.25
CA ARG A 188 -16.06 -16.85 -40.76
C ARG A 188 -16.63 -17.74 -41.85
N ASN A 189 -16.08 -18.93 -42.05
CA ASN A 189 -16.76 -19.98 -42.80
C ASN A 189 -17.71 -20.75 -41.86
N GLY A 190 -18.99 -20.87 -42.25
CA GLY A 190 -20.04 -21.55 -41.47
C GLY A 190 -20.04 -23.07 -41.59
N SER A 191 -19.12 -23.66 -42.36
CA SER A 191 -19.14 -25.06 -42.76
C SER A 191 -18.62 -26.00 -41.66
N TYR A 192 -19.36 -27.09 -41.42
CA TYR A 192 -18.94 -28.19 -40.55
C TYR A 192 -18.19 -29.24 -41.37
N VAL A 193 -17.04 -29.69 -40.88
CA VAL A 193 -16.28 -30.81 -41.47
C VAL A 193 -16.17 -31.92 -40.43
N SER A 194 -16.70 -33.09 -40.77
CA SER A 194 -16.63 -34.25 -39.89
C SER A 194 -15.18 -34.67 -39.68
N THR A 195 -14.90 -35.42 -38.62
CA THR A 195 -13.53 -35.90 -38.34
C THR A 195 -12.96 -36.77 -39.47
N THR A 196 -13.80 -37.43 -40.27
CA THR A 196 -13.40 -38.24 -41.43
C THR A 196 -13.10 -37.42 -42.68
N ASP A 197 -13.67 -36.22 -42.81
CA ASP A 197 -13.54 -35.36 -43.99
C ASP A 197 -12.40 -34.34 -43.87
N ILE A 198 -11.74 -34.27 -42.71
CA ILE A 198 -10.60 -33.37 -42.45
C ILE A 198 -9.50 -33.51 -43.52
N PRO A 199 -9.03 -34.72 -43.91
CA PRO A 199 -7.92 -34.84 -44.86
C PRO A 199 -8.25 -34.30 -46.27
N ASP A 200 -9.45 -34.60 -46.78
CA ASP A 200 -9.91 -34.11 -48.09
C ASP A 200 -10.09 -32.60 -48.06
N TYR A 201 -10.64 -32.08 -46.97
CA TYR A 201 -10.80 -30.64 -46.79
C TYR A 201 -9.44 -29.92 -46.65
N MET A 202 -8.45 -30.46 -45.92
CA MET A 202 -7.09 -29.89 -45.83
C MET A 202 -6.43 -29.76 -47.21
N THR A 203 -6.71 -30.70 -48.10
CA THR A 203 -6.23 -30.67 -49.49
C THR A 203 -6.91 -29.53 -50.27
N GLN A 204 -8.20 -29.30 -50.03
CA GLN A 204 -8.97 -28.21 -50.65
C GLN A 204 -8.64 -26.82 -50.07
N SER A 205 -8.22 -26.72 -48.80
CA SER A 205 -7.86 -25.46 -48.14
C SER A 205 -6.40 -25.07 -48.30
N ALA A 206 -5.55 -25.92 -48.88
CA ALA A 206 -4.14 -25.62 -49.11
C ALA A 206 -3.89 -24.34 -49.96
N PRO A 207 -4.66 -24.06 -51.04
CA PRO A 207 -4.53 -22.80 -51.78
C PRO A 207 -4.92 -21.56 -50.95
N ILE A 208 -5.88 -21.71 -50.04
CA ILE A 208 -6.36 -20.67 -49.12
C ILE A 208 -5.31 -20.36 -48.03
N ALA A 209 -4.68 -21.40 -47.50
CA ALA A 209 -3.58 -21.24 -46.54
C ALA A 209 -2.34 -20.62 -47.20
N ALA A 210 -2.05 -20.98 -48.46
CA ALA A 210 -0.97 -20.38 -49.24
C ALA A 210 -1.20 -18.89 -49.54
N SER A 211 -2.45 -18.45 -49.72
CA SER A 211 -2.78 -17.04 -49.91
C SER A 211 -2.79 -16.23 -48.61
N ALA A 212 -2.97 -16.87 -47.45
CA ALA A 212 -2.84 -16.22 -46.14
C ALA A 212 -1.41 -15.69 -45.88
N GLY A 213 -0.38 -16.43 -46.30
CA GLY A 213 1.03 -15.98 -46.25
C GLY A 213 1.33 -14.79 -47.16
N LEU A 214 0.42 -14.44 -48.07
CA LEU A 214 0.50 -13.29 -48.98
C LEU A 214 -0.37 -12.10 -48.53
N SER A 215 -1.19 -12.25 -47.49
CA SER A 215 -1.96 -11.14 -46.93
C SER A 215 -1.03 -10.16 -46.22
N LEU A 216 -0.97 -8.93 -46.72
CA LEU A 216 -0.27 -7.80 -46.09
C LEU A 216 -0.71 -7.57 -44.63
N TYR A 217 -1.93 -7.94 -44.24
CA TYR A 217 -2.39 -7.83 -42.84
C TYR A 217 -1.66 -8.77 -41.87
N ASN A 218 -1.13 -9.90 -42.34
CA ASN A 218 -0.25 -10.74 -41.52
C ASN A 218 1.09 -10.06 -41.21
N TYR A 219 1.55 -9.14 -42.06
CA TYR A 219 2.75 -8.33 -41.83
C TYR A 219 2.56 -7.29 -40.71
N TYR A 220 1.31 -6.86 -40.45
CA TYR A 220 1.00 -5.80 -39.48
C TYR A 220 0.81 -6.29 -38.04
N ASN A 221 0.81 -7.60 -37.77
CA ASN A 221 0.71 -8.17 -36.40
C ASN A 221 1.89 -7.79 -35.47
N TYR A 222 2.89 -7.05 -35.97
CA TYR A 222 4.05 -6.57 -35.21
C TYR A 222 4.44 -5.13 -35.56
N TYR A 223 3.57 -4.39 -36.27
CA TYR A 223 3.87 -3.02 -36.66
C TYR A 223 3.43 -2.04 -35.58
N LYS A 224 4.30 -1.08 -35.32
CA LYS A 224 4.02 0.03 -34.42
C LYS A 224 3.10 1.03 -35.12
N ILE A 225 1.79 0.79 -35.03
CA ILE A 225 0.74 1.59 -35.67
C ILE A 225 0.77 3.01 -35.12
N GLN A 226 0.83 3.97 -36.03
CA GLN A 226 0.85 5.41 -35.78
C GLN A 226 -0.35 6.08 -36.43
N TYR A 227 -0.69 7.27 -35.94
CA TYR A 227 -1.76 8.07 -36.50
C TYR A 227 -1.60 8.30 -38.01
N SER A 228 -0.37 8.62 -38.44
CA SER A 228 -0.03 8.90 -39.83
C SER A 228 -0.14 7.70 -40.77
N ASP A 229 -0.17 6.47 -40.25
CA ASP A 229 -0.41 5.27 -41.06
C ASP A 229 -1.89 5.18 -41.52
N ILE A 230 -2.80 5.77 -40.73
CA ILE A 230 -4.26 5.63 -40.93
C ILE A 230 -4.90 6.92 -41.44
N PHE A 231 -4.40 8.08 -41.00
CA PHE A 231 -4.96 9.39 -41.27
C PHE A 231 -3.93 10.34 -41.91
N GLU A 232 -4.45 11.29 -42.68
CA GLU A 232 -3.72 12.49 -43.10
C GLU A 232 -3.66 13.51 -41.95
N ASP A 233 -2.82 14.54 -42.08
CA ASP A 233 -2.63 15.57 -41.05
C ASP A 233 -3.92 16.33 -40.69
N ASP A 234 -4.81 16.48 -41.67
CA ASP A 234 -6.14 17.11 -41.54
C ASP A 234 -7.21 16.19 -40.91
N GLY A 235 -6.85 14.94 -40.63
CA GLY A 235 -7.71 13.92 -40.04
C GLY A 235 -8.56 13.13 -41.03
N ALA A 236 -8.39 13.31 -42.34
CA ALA A 236 -9.02 12.45 -43.34
C ALA A 236 -8.41 11.04 -43.31
N ALA A 237 -9.26 10.01 -43.41
CA ALA A 237 -8.77 8.62 -43.49
C ALA A 237 -8.06 8.38 -44.84
N ARG A 238 -6.92 7.68 -44.79
CA ARG A 238 -6.20 7.23 -46.00
C ARG A 238 -6.98 6.12 -46.71
N THR A 239 -6.80 6.00 -48.02
CA THR A 239 -7.38 4.91 -48.81
C THR A 239 -6.74 3.56 -48.47
N ASP A 240 -7.56 2.52 -48.29
CA ASP A 240 -7.10 1.17 -47.95
C ASP A 240 -6.59 0.40 -49.18
N ALA A 241 -5.40 0.78 -49.65
CA ALA A 241 -4.74 0.10 -50.77
C ALA A 241 -4.40 -1.37 -50.49
N VAL A 242 -4.43 -1.81 -49.22
CA VAL A 242 -4.10 -3.18 -48.81
C VAL A 242 -5.28 -4.11 -49.10
N LEU A 243 -6.49 -3.75 -48.66
CA LEU A 243 -7.70 -4.52 -48.96
C LEU A 243 -7.98 -4.56 -50.47
N ASP A 244 -7.84 -3.42 -51.16
CA ASP A 244 -8.04 -3.32 -52.61
C ASP A 244 -7.12 -4.29 -53.38
N ARG A 245 -5.86 -4.40 -52.96
CA ARG A 245 -4.89 -5.31 -53.55
C ARG A 245 -5.23 -6.77 -53.28
N TYR A 246 -5.65 -7.11 -52.05
CA TYR A 246 -6.08 -8.47 -51.73
C TYR A 246 -7.28 -8.89 -52.58
N LEU A 247 -8.30 -8.02 -52.68
CA LEU A 247 -9.49 -8.29 -53.48
C LEU A 247 -9.13 -8.56 -54.94
N SER A 248 -8.25 -7.73 -55.51
CA SER A 248 -7.90 -7.80 -56.93
C SER A 248 -6.88 -8.91 -57.28
N GLU A 249 -5.92 -9.22 -56.41
CA GLU A 249 -4.84 -10.15 -56.71
C GLU A 249 -5.10 -11.57 -56.20
N ILE A 250 -5.86 -11.73 -55.11
CA ILE A 250 -6.07 -13.02 -54.44
C ILE A 250 -7.52 -13.49 -54.61
N TYR A 251 -8.50 -12.71 -54.12
CA TYR A 251 -9.91 -13.12 -54.16
C TYR A 251 -10.42 -13.35 -55.59
N MET A 252 -10.05 -12.47 -56.54
CA MET A 252 -10.48 -12.61 -57.94
C MET A 252 -9.95 -13.88 -58.64
N GLN A 253 -8.89 -14.53 -58.13
CA GLN A 253 -8.35 -15.74 -58.77
C GLN A 253 -9.25 -16.97 -58.57
N ASP A 254 -9.96 -17.04 -57.44
CA ASP A 254 -10.93 -18.10 -57.18
C ASP A 254 -12.05 -17.62 -56.21
N PRO A 255 -13.04 -16.86 -56.70
CA PRO A 255 -14.16 -16.40 -55.86
C PRO A 255 -15.00 -17.55 -55.28
N GLY A 256 -15.01 -18.72 -55.94
CA GLY A 256 -15.76 -19.90 -55.53
C GLY A 256 -15.25 -20.51 -54.23
N ALA A 257 -13.95 -20.38 -53.93
CA ALA A 257 -13.32 -20.81 -52.69
C ALA A 257 -13.86 -20.08 -51.43
N TYR A 258 -14.51 -18.93 -51.62
CA TYR A 258 -15.01 -18.07 -50.54
C TYR A 258 -16.55 -18.13 -50.38
N ALA A 259 -17.21 -19.14 -50.96
CA ALA A 259 -18.65 -19.33 -50.84
C ALA A 259 -19.14 -19.36 -49.38
N GLY A 260 -20.09 -18.48 -49.03
CA GLY A 260 -20.64 -18.37 -47.67
C GLY A 260 -19.79 -17.54 -46.71
N SER A 261 -18.71 -16.93 -47.19
CA SER A 261 -17.87 -16.00 -46.43
C SER A 261 -18.35 -14.56 -46.60
N PHE A 262 -18.22 -13.76 -45.54
CA PHE A 262 -18.57 -12.35 -45.52
C PHE A 262 -17.73 -11.51 -46.51
N ILE A 263 -16.54 -11.99 -46.94
CA ILE A 263 -15.71 -11.33 -47.98
C ILE A 263 -16.46 -11.20 -49.31
N GLN A 264 -17.43 -12.08 -49.58
CA GLN A 264 -18.23 -12.00 -50.80
C GLN A 264 -19.01 -10.70 -50.87
N ASN A 265 -19.66 -10.32 -49.76
CA ASN A 265 -20.41 -9.08 -49.64
C ASN A 265 -19.49 -7.85 -49.73
N VAL A 266 -18.27 -7.97 -49.19
CA VAL A 266 -17.24 -6.91 -49.28
C VAL A 266 -16.75 -6.72 -50.71
N ALA A 267 -16.39 -7.82 -51.39
CA ALA A 267 -15.93 -7.78 -52.77
C ALA A 267 -17.01 -7.30 -53.76
N SER A 268 -18.30 -7.52 -53.45
CA SER A 268 -19.42 -7.14 -54.30
C SER A 268 -20.02 -5.76 -53.97
N GLY A 269 -19.49 -5.02 -52.99
CA GLY A 269 -20.08 -3.73 -52.62
C GLY A 269 -21.48 -3.85 -52.00
N THR A 270 -21.81 -5.00 -51.40
CA THR A 270 -23.17 -5.30 -50.91
C THR A 270 -23.25 -5.08 -49.40
N PRO A 271 -24.20 -4.27 -48.90
CA PRO A 271 -24.35 -4.02 -47.47
C PRO A 271 -24.52 -5.30 -46.65
N LEU A 272 -23.99 -5.30 -45.42
CA LEU A 272 -24.16 -6.41 -44.48
C LEU A 272 -25.61 -6.47 -43.98
N ASP A 273 -26.16 -7.68 -43.86
CA ASP A 273 -27.50 -7.88 -43.30
C ASP A 273 -27.53 -7.84 -41.75
N SER A 274 -28.72 -7.88 -41.17
CA SER A 274 -28.92 -7.80 -39.71
C SER A 274 -28.31 -8.95 -38.91
N THR A 275 -28.00 -10.08 -39.54
CA THR A 275 -27.30 -11.22 -38.91
C THR A 275 -25.79 -11.07 -38.96
N GLN A 276 -25.29 -10.27 -39.90
CA GLN A 276 -23.86 -10.00 -40.13
C GLN A 276 -23.38 -8.74 -39.41
N LEU A 277 -24.22 -7.70 -39.33
CA LEU A 277 -23.93 -6.41 -38.70
C LEU A 277 -23.37 -6.51 -37.27
N PRO A 278 -23.87 -7.38 -36.37
CA PRO A 278 -23.31 -7.52 -35.02
C PRO A 278 -21.85 -7.99 -34.96
N TYR A 279 -21.31 -8.52 -36.07
CA TYR A 279 -19.95 -9.02 -36.20
C TYR A 279 -19.04 -8.14 -37.08
N SER A 280 -19.55 -7.00 -37.56
CA SER A 280 -18.80 -5.94 -38.27
C SER A 280 -17.94 -5.12 -37.30
N MET A 281 -16.88 -4.44 -37.76
CA MET A 281 -16.13 -3.48 -36.92
C MET A 281 -16.78 -2.09 -36.83
N ASN A 282 -17.72 -1.81 -37.72
CA ASN A 282 -18.50 -0.57 -37.73
C ASN A 282 -19.99 -0.90 -37.68
N ASP A 283 -20.74 -0.15 -36.86
CA ASP A 283 -22.18 -0.31 -36.67
C ASP A 283 -23.00 -0.03 -37.94
N THR A 284 -22.43 0.71 -38.89
CA THR A 284 -23.02 0.98 -40.20
C THR A 284 -22.62 -0.03 -41.28
N GLY A 285 -21.85 -1.05 -40.94
CA GLY A 285 -21.33 -2.07 -41.86
C GLY A 285 -19.92 -1.76 -42.39
N TYR A 286 -19.36 -2.67 -43.18
CA TYR A 286 -17.95 -2.62 -43.60
C TYR A 286 -17.62 -1.46 -44.54
N GLU A 287 -18.60 -0.91 -45.26
CA GLU A 287 -18.39 0.12 -46.30
C GLU A 287 -17.74 1.40 -45.74
N ASN A 288 -17.87 1.62 -44.43
CA ASN A 288 -17.31 2.75 -43.70
C ASN A 288 -16.12 2.38 -42.80
N ASN A 289 -15.54 1.19 -42.99
CA ASN A 289 -14.34 0.80 -42.24
C ASN A 289 -13.14 1.64 -42.66
N THR A 290 -12.36 2.07 -41.68
CA THR A 290 -11.01 2.61 -41.89
C THR A 290 -9.98 1.49 -42.08
N ILE A 291 -8.75 1.84 -42.48
CA ILE A 291 -7.62 0.90 -42.51
C ILE A 291 -7.43 0.22 -41.14
N LEU A 292 -7.59 0.98 -40.05
CA LEU A 292 -7.47 0.47 -38.69
C LEU A 292 -8.56 -0.58 -38.40
N ASP A 293 -9.80 -0.30 -38.79
CA ASP A 293 -10.92 -1.23 -38.58
C ASP A 293 -10.68 -2.53 -39.35
N ASN A 294 -10.22 -2.45 -40.60
CA ASN A 294 -9.91 -3.63 -41.42
C ASN A 294 -8.72 -4.43 -40.86
N LEU A 295 -7.69 -3.74 -40.35
CA LEU A 295 -6.54 -4.38 -39.69
C LEU A 295 -6.97 -5.15 -38.45
N ILE A 296 -7.74 -4.51 -37.56
CA ILE A 296 -8.23 -5.15 -36.32
C ILE A 296 -9.18 -6.30 -36.64
N TRP A 297 -10.01 -6.13 -37.66
CA TRP A 297 -10.91 -7.19 -38.10
C TRP A 297 -10.16 -8.43 -38.56
N ALA A 298 -9.07 -8.24 -39.30
CA ALA A 298 -8.24 -9.29 -39.87
C ALA A 298 -7.52 -10.16 -38.82
N ILE A 299 -7.42 -9.72 -37.56
CA ILE A 299 -6.82 -10.49 -36.47
C ILE A 299 -7.52 -11.87 -36.37
N PRO A 300 -6.78 -12.99 -36.50
CA PRO A 300 -7.37 -14.32 -36.47
C PRO A 300 -7.80 -14.74 -35.05
N TYR A 301 -8.64 -15.77 -34.95
CA TYR A 301 -8.99 -16.41 -33.68
C TYR A 301 -8.16 -17.68 -33.45
N GLY A 302 -7.95 -18.11 -32.20
CA GLY A 302 -7.27 -19.36 -31.83
C GLY A 302 -7.99 -20.19 -30.76
N GLU A 303 -7.44 -21.35 -30.42
CA GLU A 303 -7.99 -22.23 -29.36
C GLU A 303 -7.12 -22.14 -28.10
N ASP A 304 -7.65 -22.44 -26.91
CA ASP A 304 -6.92 -22.44 -25.62
C ASP A 304 -6.22 -21.10 -25.21
N THR A 305 -6.25 -20.77 -23.93
CA THR A 305 -5.84 -19.45 -23.40
C THR A 305 -4.40 -19.51 -22.88
N ASN A 306 -3.44 -19.03 -23.68
CA ASN A 306 -2.03 -18.91 -23.28
C ASN A 306 -1.65 -17.44 -22.97
N THR A 307 -2.13 -16.95 -21.83
CA THR A 307 -1.87 -15.57 -21.40
C THR A 307 -0.38 -15.29 -21.19
N GLU A 308 0.43 -16.29 -20.78
CA GLU A 308 1.87 -16.12 -20.64
C GLU A 308 2.52 -15.72 -21.97
N ALA A 309 2.19 -16.39 -23.07
CA ALA A 309 2.80 -16.09 -24.37
C ALA A 309 2.50 -14.67 -24.84
N GLY A 310 1.24 -14.21 -24.72
CA GLY A 310 0.85 -12.85 -25.07
C GLY A 310 1.58 -11.78 -24.25
N LEU A 311 1.67 -11.99 -22.93
CA LEU A 311 2.43 -11.09 -22.04
C LEU A 311 3.94 -11.14 -22.31
N ASN A 312 4.48 -12.32 -22.62
CA ASN A 312 5.91 -12.48 -22.90
C ASN A 312 6.31 -11.77 -24.20
N GLU A 313 5.44 -11.73 -25.20
CA GLU A 313 5.66 -10.93 -26.41
C GLU A 313 5.71 -9.44 -26.07
N ALA A 314 4.77 -8.94 -25.26
CA ALA A 314 4.80 -7.55 -24.80
C ALA A 314 6.08 -7.22 -24.01
N TYR A 315 6.54 -8.13 -23.14
CA TYR A 315 7.82 -8.02 -22.46
C TYR A 315 9.00 -7.94 -23.45
N THR A 316 9.00 -8.78 -24.48
CA THR A 316 10.05 -8.82 -25.51
C THR A 316 10.08 -7.53 -26.33
N LEU A 317 8.90 -7.00 -26.70
CA LEU A 317 8.78 -5.72 -27.40
C LEU A 317 9.38 -4.57 -26.57
N PHE A 318 9.02 -4.44 -25.29
CA PHE A 318 9.57 -3.37 -24.45
C PHE A 318 11.07 -3.50 -24.14
N ASN A 319 11.63 -4.72 -24.20
CA ASN A 319 13.08 -4.94 -24.11
C ASN A 319 13.82 -4.78 -25.44
N THR A 320 13.11 -4.65 -26.56
CA THR A 320 13.74 -4.47 -27.87
C THR A 320 14.28 -3.04 -27.99
N PRO A 321 15.59 -2.85 -28.25
CA PRO A 321 16.17 -1.51 -28.35
C PRO A 321 15.48 -0.64 -29.40
N GLY A 322 15.10 0.57 -29.00
CA GLY A 322 14.40 1.52 -29.87
C GLY A 322 12.90 1.26 -30.07
N PHE A 323 12.34 0.22 -29.43
CA PHE A 323 10.89 0.03 -29.42
C PHE A 323 10.20 1.13 -28.61
N ALA A 324 10.53 1.31 -27.33
CA ALA A 324 9.93 2.35 -26.50
C ALA A 324 10.48 3.75 -26.82
N GLN A 325 9.63 4.77 -26.71
CA GLN A 325 9.92 6.18 -26.97
C GLN A 325 10.34 6.94 -25.71
N SER A 326 9.92 6.46 -24.54
CA SER A 326 10.18 7.07 -23.22
C SER A 326 10.63 6.00 -22.25
N ASP A 327 11.47 6.34 -21.27
CA ASP A 327 11.86 5.47 -20.13
C ASP A 327 10.94 5.62 -18.90
N ASP A 328 9.88 6.41 -19.01
CA ASP A 328 8.87 6.54 -17.96
C ASP A 328 7.87 5.37 -17.99
N ILE A 329 7.71 4.68 -16.86
CA ILE A 329 6.80 3.54 -16.68
C ILE A 329 5.34 3.89 -16.96
N LEU A 330 4.95 5.16 -16.75
CA LEU A 330 3.59 5.64 -17.02
C LEU A 330 3.36 5.93 -18.51
N ARG A 331 4.41 5.84 -19.35
CA ARG A 331 4.36 6.04 -20.81
C ARG A 331 4.46 4.75 -21.62
N ARG A 332 4.61 3.63 -20.93
CA ARG A 332 4.64 2.29 -21.51
C ARG A 332 3.48 1.52 -20.90
N ALA A 333 2.58 1.04 -21.74
CA ALA A 333 1.39 0.35 -21.28
C ALA A 333 1.24 -1.01 -21.95
N VAL A 334 0.84 -2.00 -21.17
CA VAL A 334 0.30 -3.27 -21.66
C VAL A 334 -1.15 -3.35 -21.23
N ILE A 335 -2.08 -3.52 -22.17
CA ILE A 335 -3.50 -3.71 -21.87
C ILE A 335 -3.89 -5.13 -22.28
N LEU A 336 -4.03 -6.01 -21.28
CA LEU A 336 -4.50 -7.38 -21.47
C LEU A 336 -6.04 -7.37 -21.58
N ILE A 337 -6.58 -7.89 -22.68
CA ILE A 337 -8.02 -8.08 -22.88
C ILE A 337 -8.26 -9.58 -22.92
N THR A 338 -9.03 -10.13 -21.97
CA THR A 338 -9.27 -11.58 -21.84
C THR A 338 -10.68 -11.90 -21.32
N ASP A 339 -11.26 -13.04 -21.71
CA ASP A 339 -12.53 -13.52 -21.15
C ASP A 339 -12.39 -14.67 -20.15
N GLY A 340 -11.16 -15.08 -19.82
CA GLY A 340 -11.00 -16.27 -18.99
C GLY A 340 -9.62 -16.49 -18.38
N GLN A 341 -9.59 -17.52 -17.55
CA GLN A 341 -8.39 -18.05 -16.93
C GLN A 341 -7.42 -18.63 -17.98
N ALA A 342 -6.13 -18.35 -17.82
CA ALA A 342 -5.07 -19.02 -18.56
C ALA A 342 -5.11 -20.54 -18.33
N ASN A 343 -5.11 -21.33 -19.40
CA ASN A 343 -5.17 -22.78 -19.34
C ASN A 343 -4.05 -23.50 -20.11
N ARG A 344 -3.12 -22.72 -20.66
CA ARG A 344 -1.86 -23.17 -21.27
C ARG A 344 -0.72 -22.24 -20.88
N SER A 345 0.51 -22.75 -20.96
CA SER A 345 1.76 -22.03 -20.67
C SER A 345 2.91 -22.68 -21.43
N VAL A 346 4.01 -21.95 -21.60
CA VAL A 346 5.22 -22.41 -22.29
C VAL A 346 6.08 -23.27 -21.36
N ASN A 347 6.72 -24.33 -21.87
CA ASN A 347 7.70 -25.07 -21.07
C ASN A 347 9.07 -24.37 -21.04
N PRO A 348 9.61 -24.08 -19.85
CA PRO A 348 10.87 -23.39 -19.64
C PRO A 348 12.13 -24.20 -19.96
N ALA A 349 12.05 -25.53 -20.05
CA ALA A 349 13.13 -26.41 -20.49
C ALA A 349 13.32 -26.41 -22.02
N TYR A 350 12.30 -26.00 -22.78
CA TYR A 350 12.33 -25.92 -24.24
C TYR A 350 11.72 -24.61 -24.78
N PRO A 351 12.20 -23.43 -24.34
CA PRO A 351 11.65 -22.16 -24.81
C PRO A 351 11.97 -21.97 -26.30
N GLY A 352 10.95 -21.74 -27.13
CA GLY A 352 11.11 -21.46 -28.57
C GLY A 352 11.58 -22.63 -29.43
N VAL A 353 11.52 -23.88 -28.94
CA VAL A 353 11.88 -25.06 -29.72
C VAL A 353 10.64 -25.60 -30.44
N TYR A 354 10.59 -25.40 -31.76
CA TYR A 354 9.59 -26.01 -32.63
C TYR A 354 9.92 -27.48 -32.90
N ALA A 355 8.89 -28.34 -32.99
CA ALA A 355 9.05 -29.67 -33.55
C ALA A 355 9.64 -29.58 -34.96
N ALA A 356 10.74 -30.29 -35.20
CA ALA A 356 11.30 -30.45 -36.53
C ALA A 356 10.52 -31.55 -37.28
N PRO A 357 10.53 -31.57 -38.63
CA PRO A 357 9.98 -32.69 -39.39
C PRO A 357 10.53 -34.04 -38.89
N GLY A 358 9.67 -34.87 -38.29
CA GLY A 358 10.01 -36.18 -37.75
C GLY A 358 10.22 -36.25 -36.23
N SER A 359 10.04 -35.15 -35.50
CA SER A 359 10.00 -35.18 -34.03
C SER A 359 8.80 -35.99 -33.51
N THR A 360 8.96 -36.60 -32.34
CA THR A 360 8.01 -37.48 -31.65
C THR A 360 7.73 -36.99 -30.23
N ASP A 361 6.66 -37.48 -29.60
CA ASP A 361 6.32 -37.17 -28.21
C ASP A 361 7.49 -37.39 -27.24
N SER A 362 8.35 -38.40 -27.48
CA SER A 362 9.51 -38.68 -26.64
C SER A 362 10.63 -37.62 -26.70
N ASP A 363 10.66 -36.79 -27.74
CA ASP A 363 11.67 -35.72 -27.89
C ASP A 363 11.37 -34.52 -26.98
N PHE A 364 10.13 -34.41 -26.51
CA PHE A 364 9.64 -33.30 -25.68
C PHE A 364 9.12 -33.75 -24.31
N PHE A 365 8.61 -34.99 -24.20
CA PHE A 365 8.09 -35.56 -22.96
C PHE A 365 8.93 -36.74 -22.49
N PRO A 366 9.90 -36.56 -21.55
CA PRO A 366 10.37 -37.70 -20.80
C PRO A 366 9.16 -38.26 -20.03
N SER A 367 8.85 -39.54 -20.25
CA SER A 367 7.69 -40.21 -19.68
C SER A 367 7.85 -40.40 -18.16
N VAL A 368 7.63 -39.33 -17.39
CA VAL A 368 7.57 -39.35 -15.93
C VAL A 368 6.10 -39.26 -15.51
N PRO A 369 5.52 -40.33 -14.93
CA PRO A 369 4.16 -40.28 -14.40
C PRO A 369 4.01 -39.19 -13.33
N GLY A 370 2.99 -38.33 -13.44
CA GLY A 370 2.64 -37.31 -12.44
C GLY A 370 3.18 -35.90 -12.70
N GLU A 371 3.92 -35.67 -13.79
CA GLU A 371 4.45 -34.34 -14.09
C GLU A 371 3.45 -33.44 -14.86
N PRO A 372 3.34 -32.15 -14.49
CA PRO A 372 2.43 -31.19 -15.14
C PRO A 372 2.87 -30.83 -16.58
N TRP A 373 4.04 -31.28 -17.01
CA TRP A 373 4.75 -30.88 -18.23
C TRP A 373 4.23 -31.51 -19.54
N ARG A 374 3.05 -32.14 -19.57
CA ARG A 374 2.67 -32.99 -20.71
C ARG A 374 2.19 -32.26 -21.98
N TYR A 375 2.01 -30.95 -21.98
CA TYR A 375 1.52 -30.24 -23.18
C TYR A 375 2.27 -28.93 -23.39
N PHE A 376 3.10 -28.94 -24.42
CA PHE A 376 3.71 -27.75 -24.99
C PHE A 376 2.94 -27.33 -26.22
N MET A 377 3.16 -26.08 -26.62
CA MET A 377 2.64 -25.53 -27.87
C MET A 377 3.27 -26.17 -29.13
N TYR A 378 4.26 -27.06 -29.04
CA TYR A 378 5.16 -27.36 -30.17
C TYR A 378 5.32 -28.86 -30.50
N LEU A 379 4.22 -29.56 -30.81
CA LEU A 379 4.23 -30.97 -31.26
C LEU A 379 3.72 -31.19 -32.69
N GLN A 380 4.51 -31.82 -33.56
CA GLN A 380 3.96 -32.34 -34.81
C GLN A 380 3.18 -33.64 -34.53
N GLN A 381 1.85 -33.58 -34.54
CA GLN A 381 1.00 -34.75 -34.33
C GLN A 381 0.42 -35.29 -35.65
N THR A 382 0.15 -36.60 -35.70
CA THR A 382 -0.67 -37.16 -36.78
C THR A 382 -2.11 -36.66 -36.65
N VAL A 383 -2.82 -36.48 -37.76
CA VAL A 383 -4.23 -36.02 -37.77
C VAL A 383 -5.11 -36.84 -36.81
N ASN A 384 -4.91 -38.16 -36.72
CA ASN A 384 -5.67 -39.02 -35.81
C ASN A 384 -5.32 -38.81 -34.33
N SER A 385 -4.03 -38.65 -33.99
CA SER A 385 -3.59 -38.34 -32.62
C SER A 385 -4.13 -37.00 -32.15
N LEU A 386 -4.11 -36.00 -33.04
CA LEU A 386 -4.65 -34.68 -32.75
C LEU A 386 -6.17 -34.70 -32.60
N ILE A 387 -6.90 -35.42 -33.46
CA ILE A 387 -8.34 -35.60 -33.34
C ILE A 387 -8.68 -36.25 -31.98
N ALA A 388 -7.88 -37.23 -31.53
CA ALA A 388 -8.09 -37.86 -30.22
C ALA A 388 -7.81 -36.90 -29.04
N GLU A 389 -6.79 -36.07 -29.12
CA GLU A 389 -6.45 -35.07 -28.09
C GLU A 389 -7.49 -33.95 -28.03
N THR A 390 -7.83 -33.36 -29.18
CA THR A 390 -8.83 -32.31 -29.30
C THR A 390 -10.23 -32.80 -28.92
N ALA A 391 -10.57 -34.08 -29.12
CA ALA A 391 -11.88 -34.63 -28.77
C ALA A 391 -12.07 -34.94 -27.27
N GLY A 392 -11.04 -34.87 -26.42
CA GLY A 392 -11.08 -35.55 -25.11
C GLY A 392 -10.62 -34.80 -23.87
N ARG A 393 -9.82 -33.73 -23.95
CA ARG A 393 -9.10 -33.22 -22.76
C ARG A 393 -9.42 -31.77 -22.37
N SER A 394 -9.78 -31.56 -21.10
CA SER A 394 -9.72 -30.28 -20.40
C SER A 394 -8.35 -30.12 -19.70
N ALA A 395 -7.93 -28.88 -19.40
CA ALA A 395 -6.73 -28.66 -18.58
C ALA A 395 -6.92 -29.32 -17.20
N THR A 396 -5.86 -29.91 -16.67
CA THR A 396 -5.79 -30.43 -15.29
C THR A 396 -5.65 -29.29 -14.29
N SER A 397 -5.91 -29.55 -13.02
CA SER A 397 -5.76 -28.55 -11.96
C SER A 397 -4.33 -28.01 -11.87
N GLU A 398 -3.33 -28.88 -11.99
CA GLU A 398 -1.92 -28.50 -11.93
C GLU A 398 -1.52 -27.60 -13.11
N GLU A 399 -2.05 -27.86 -14.31
CA GLU A 399 -1.83 -27.04 -15.49
C GLU A 399 -2.47 -25.65 -15.35
N LEU A 400 -3.68 -25.59 -14.78
CA LEU A 400 -4.41 -24.34 -14.53
C LEU A 400 -3.69 -23.45 -13.50
N VAL A 401 -3.13 -24.04 -12.44
CA VAL A 401 -2.29 -23.35 -11.45
C VAL A 401 -1.03 -22.81 -12.10
N LEU A 402 -0.33 -23.65 -12.87
CA LEU A 402 0.93 -23.27 -13.50
C LEU A 402 0.73 -22.15 -14.53
N ALA A 403 -0.29 -22.24 -15.37
CA ALA A 403 -0.56 -21.27 -16.43
C ALA A 403 -0.81 -19.86 -15.87
N LEU A 404 -1.65 -19.75 -14.83
CA LEU A 404 -1.90 -18.48 -14.16
C LEU A 404 -0.65 -17.95 -13.45
N ARG A 405 0.09 -18.82 -12.74
CA ARG A 405 1.34 -18.42 -12.08
C ARG A 405 2.34 -17.83 -13.08
N ARG A 406 2.46 -18.43 -14.26
CA ARG A 406 3.37 -18.01 -15.32
C ARG A 406 2.96 -16.69 -15.99
N ALA A 407 1.66 -16.48 -16.18
CA ALA A 407 1.14 -15.19 -16.62
C ALA A 407 1.48 -14.09 -15.61
N TRP A 408 1.31 -14.35 -14.31
CA TRP A 408 1.71 -13.43 -13.24
C TRP A 408 3.24 -13.19 -13.20
N GLU A 409 4.06 -14.24 -13.21
CA GLU A 409 5.53 -14.13 -13.24
C GLU A 409 6.02 -13.28 -14.42
N THR A 410 5.37 -13.40 -15.58
CA THR A 410 5.70 -12.62 -16.78
C THR A 410 5.23 -11.17 -16.65
N ALA A 411 4.05 -10.93 -16.09
CA ALA A 411 3.58 -9.59 -15.78
C ALA A 411 4.50 -8.86 -14.80
N GLU A 412 5.03 -9.54 -13.77
CA GLU A 412 6.04 -8.96 -12.87
C GLU A 412 7.28 -8.49 -13.63
N LYS A 413 7.77 -9.26 -14.61
CA LYS A 413 8.90 -8.85 -15.45
C LYS A 413 8.59 -7.63 -16.34
N ILE A 414 7.34 -7.48 -16.78
CA ILE A 414 6.89 -6.29 -17.53
C ILE A 414 6.89 -5.07 -16.62
N LYS A 415 6.40 -5.22 -15.38
CA LYS A 415 6.28 -4.15 -14.38
C LYS A 415 7.62 -3.72 -13.77
N ASP A 416 8.59 -4.63 -13.72
CA ASP A 416 9.92 -4.38 -13.16
C ASP A 416 10.61 -3.21 -13.91
N PRO A 417 11.06 -2.16 -13.20
CA PRO A 417 11.85 -1.07 -13.79
C PRO A 417 13.13 -1.52 -14.50
N ALA A 418 13.71 -2.66 -14.11
CA ALA A 418 14.88 -3.26 -14.77
C ALA A 418 14.49 -4.21 -15.93
N GLY A 419 13.20 -4.51 -16.08
CA GLY A 419 12.63 -5.36 -17.12
C GLY A 419 11.91 -4.55 -18.19
N GLY A 420 10.61 -4.79 -18.36
CA GLY A 420 9.79 -4.06 -19.33
C GLY A 420 9.57 -2.58 -18.97
N ASN A 421 9.63 -2.25 -17.67
CA ASN A 421 9.36 -0.94 -17.12
C ASN A 421 8.04 -0.36 -17.67
N ALA A 422 6.96 -1.16 -17.66
CA ALA A 422 5.66 -0.78 -18.22
C ALA A 422 4.51 -1.06 -17.25
N THR A 423 3.47 -0.23 -17.35
CA THR A 423 2.25 -0.39 -16.57
C THR A 423 1.31 -1.40 -17.23
N VAL A 424 0.78 -2.35 -16.46
CA VAL A 424 -0.11 -3.41 -16.95
C VAL A 424 -1.55 -3.15 -16.49
N PHE A 425 -2.47 -3.18 -17.46
CA PHE A 425 -3.92 -3.06 -17.27
C PHE A 425 -4.60 -4.35 -17.73
N VAL A 426 -5.76 -4.65 -17.15
CA VAL A 426 -6.53 -5.85 -17.47
C VAL A 426 -7.99 -5.48 -17.69
N LEU A 427 -8.50 -5.77 -18.88
CA LEU A 427 -9.93 -5.80 -19.17
C LEU A 427 -10.41 -7.25 -19.22
N GLY A 428 -11.14 -7.65 -18.19
CA GLY A 428 -11.83 -8.93 -18.13
C GLY A 428 -13.20 -8.86 -18.78
N ILE A 429 -13.53 -9.76 -19.70
CA ILE A 429 -14.85 -9.83 -20.34
C ILE A 429 -15.59 -11.07 -19.85
N GLU A 430 -16.43 -10.90 -18.83
CA GLU A 430 -17.13 -12.00 -18.15
C GLU A 430 -16.19 -13.13 -17.72
N ILE A 431 -15.11 -12.77 -16.99
CA ILE A 431 -14.13 -13.74 -16.50
C ILE A 431 -14.82 -14.81 -15.65
N ASP A 432 -14.49 -16.07 -15.94
CA ASP A 432 -14.91 -17.24 -15.18
C ASP A 432 -13.74 -18.20 -14.91
N ALA A 433 -13.93 -19.07 -13.92
CA ALA A 433 -12.98 -20.14 -13.62
C ALA A 433 -13.29 -21.42 -14.40
N GLN A 434 -12.25 -22.11 -14.87
CA GLN A 434 -12.44 -23.34 -15.61
C GLN A 434 -13.02 -24.45 -14.71
N THR A 435 -14.10 -25.10 -15.14
CA THR A 435 -14.77 -26.18 -14.39
C THR A 435 -14.72 -27.52 -15.15
N PRO A 436 -14.27 -28.63 -14.52
CA PRO A 436 -13.66 -28.69 -13.18
C PRO A 436 -12.28 -28.04 -13.14
N GLY A 437 -11.92 -27.42 -12.01
CA GLY A 437 -10.63 -26.76 -11.82
C GLY A 437 -10.37 -26.42 -10.35
N PRO A 438 -9.16 -25.93 -10.01
CA PRO A 438 -8.72 -25.73 -8.64
C PRO A 438 -9.11 -24.38 -8.05
N TYR A 439 -9.60 -23.45 -8.88
CA TYR A 439 -9.89 -22.08 -8.50
C TYR A 439 -11.38 -21.77 -8.60
N THR A 440 -11.85 -20.90 -7.72
CA THR A 440 -13.12 -20.20 -7.89
C THR A 440 -12.95 -19.01 -8.82
N ARG A 441 -14.07 -18.43 -9.29
CA ARG A 441 -14.04 -17.18 -10.07
C ARG A 441 -13.31 -16.06 -9.32
N ASP A 442 -13.54 -15.92 -8.02
CA ASP A 442 -12.93 -14.87 -7.20
C ASP A 442 -11.41 -15.06 -7.07
N ASP A 443 -10.93 -16.30 -7.01
CA ASP A 443 -9.49 -16.61 -7.04
C ASP A 443 -8.86 -16.14 -8.36
N VAL A 444 -9.50 -16.43 -9.49
CA VAL A 444 -9.02 -15.99 -10.81
C VAL A 444 -8.97 -14.46 -10.88
N LEU A 445 -10.00 -13.76 -10.40
CA LEU A 445 -10.00 -12.29 -10.36
C LEU A 445 -8.91 -11.72 -9.45
N ASN A 446 -8.68 -12.33 -8.29
CA ASN A 446 -7.62 -11.89 -7.38
C ASN A 446 -6.25 -12.05 -8.02
N ILE A 447 -6.00 -13.16 -8.72
CA ILE A 447 -4.75 -13.36 -9.47
C ILE A 447 -4.65 -12.34 -10.62
N MET A 448 -5.72 -12.11 -11.38
CA MET A 448 -5.73 -11.12 -12.48
C MET A 448 -5.48 -9.69 -11.97
N ARG A 449 -5.96 -9.34 -10.78
CA ARG A 449 -5.64 -8.05 -10.12
C ARG A 449 -4.15 -7.91 -9.80
N THR A 450 -3.45 -9.02 -9.54
CA THR A 450 -1.98 -9.01 -9.34
C THR A 450 -1.19 -9.04 -10.65
N ILE A 451 -1.80 -9.48 -11.77
CA ILE A 451 -1.22 -9.31 -13.11
C ILE A 451 -1.18 -7.82 -13.46
N ALA A 452 -2.27 -7.09 -13.18
CA ALA A 452 -2.29 -5.64 -13.30
C ALA A 452 -1.24 -4.95 -12.38
N SER A 453 -0.82 -3.74 -12.73
CA SER A 453 0.14 -2.98 -11.91
C SER A 453 -0.44 -2.51 -10.58
N THR A 454 -1.77 -2.31 -10.53
CA THR A 454 -2.53 -2.16 -9.29
C THR A 454 -3.90 -2.80 -9.46
N GLY A 455 -4.54 -3.21 -8.36
CA GLY A 455 -5.81 -3.94 -8.42
C GLY A 455 -6.94 -3.16 -9.09
N SER A 456 -6.88 -1.82 -9.08
CA SER A 456 -7.86 -0.94 -9.73
C SER A 456 -7.67 -0.82 -11.25
N TYR A 457 -6.56 -1.32 -11.81
CA TYR A 457 -6.38 -1.44 -13.26
C TYR A 457 -6.98 -2.72 -13.84
N LEU A 458 -7.62 -3.55 -13.01
CA LEU A 458 -8.51 -4.61 -13.46
C LEU A 458 -9.95 -4.09 -13.52
N HIS A 459 -10.50 -4.04 -14.73
CA HIS A 459 -11.91 -3.74 -14.96
C HIS A 459 -12.61 -4.96 -15.57
N GLU A 460 -13.88 -5.13 -15.24
CA GLU A 460 -14.70 -6.19 -15.79
C GLU A 460 -15.83 -5.59 -16.64
N ALA A 461 -16.02 -6.14 -17.82
CA ALA A 461 -17.12 -5.84 -18.71
C ALA A 461 -17.96 -7.10 -18.97
N ALA A 462 -19.23 -6.90 -19.30
CA ALA A 462 -20.12 -7.97 -19.76
C ALA A 462 -20.49 -7.76 -21.23
N GLU A 463 -20.94 -8.81 -21.93
CA GLU A 463 -21.45 -8.66 -23.30
C GLU A 463 -22.77 -7.86 -23.31
N ASN A 464 -23.56 -7.99 -22.23
CA ASN A 464 -24.86 -7.37 -22.07
C ASN A 464 -24.85 -6.44 -20.84
N GLY A 465 -25.30 -5.19 -20.96
CA GLY A 465 -25.40 -4.28 -19.81
C GLY A 465 -25.75 -2.84 -20.19
N SER A 466 -24.88 -2.18 -20.94
CA SER A 466 -25.10 -0.88 -21.59
C SER A 466 -25.15 -1.06 -23.11
N ASP A 467 -25.26 0.03 -23.88
CA ASP A 467 -25.22 -0.05 -25.35
C ASP A 467 -23.84 -0.52 -25.85
N ASN A 468 -22.75 -0.21 -25.13
CA ASN A 468 -21.36 -0.57 -25.48
C ASN A 468 -20.44 -0.81 -24.25
N PRO A 469 -20.74 -1.79 -23.38
CA PRO A 469 -20.09 -1.94 -22.05
C PRO A 469 -18.58 -2.21 -22.11
N ILE A 470 -18.11 -2.98 -23.10
CA ILE A 470 -16.69 -3.28 -23.27
C ILE A 470 -15.91 -2.03 -23.71
N ILE A 471 -16.54 -1.16 -24.51
CA ILE A 471 -15.93 0.09 -24.98
C ILE A 471 -15.76 1.05 -23.81
N GLU A 472 -16.81 1.24 -23.01
CA GLU A 472 -16.82 2.16 -21.86
C GLU A 472 -15.72 1.82 -20.84
N GLU A 473 -15.53 0.52 -20.54
CA GLU A 473 -14.49 0.09 -19.61
C GLU A 473 -13.08 0.18 -20.20
N LEU A 474 -12.90 -0.14 -21.50
CA LEU A 474 -11.59 0.00 -22.15
C LEU A 474 -11.16 1.46 -22.28
N GLU A 475 -12.09 2.36 -22.62
CA GLU A 475 -11.85 3.81 -22.65
C GLU A 475 -11.51 4.35 -21.27
N ARG A 476 -12.15 3.84 -20.21
CA ARG A 476 -11.83 4.22 -18.83
C ARG A 476 -10.40 3.80 -18.44
N LEU A 477 -10.00 2.57 -18.75
CA LEU A 477 -8.62 2.10 -18.55
C LEU A 477 -7.61 2.94 -19.34
N ALA A 478 -7.91 3.24 -20.60
CA ALA A 478 -7.06 4.09 -21.44
C ALA A 478 -6.98 5.53 -20.92
N GLY A 479 -8.06 6.05 -20.32
CA GLY A 479 -8.07 7.35 -19.65
C GLY A 479 -7.07 7.44 -18.50
N TYR A 480 -6.80 6.34 -17.78
CA TYR A 480 -5.78 6.32 -16.73
C TYR A 480 -4.36 6.48 -17.26
N LEU A 481 -4.08 6.16 -18.53
CA LEU A 481 -2.77 6.41 -19.18
C LEU A 481 -2.49 7.90 -19.40
N LEU A 482 -3.54 8.72 -19.39
CA LEU A 482 -3.46 10.13 -19.75
C LEU A 482 -3.28 11.05 -18.54
N VAL A 483 -3.28 10.49 -17.33
CA VAL A 483 -3.19 11.24 -16.07
C VAL A 483 -2.01 10.75 -15.24
N LEU A 484 -1.51 11.62 -14.37
CA LEU A 484 -0.51 11.29 -13.35
C LEU A 484 -1.21 11.19 -12.00
N THR A 485 -0.96 10.14 -11.24
CA THR A 485 -1.50 9.97 -9.89
C THR A 485 -0.41 10.11 -8.84
N GLY A 486 -0.76 10.75 -7.71
CA GLY A 486 0.17 10.99 -6.60
C GLY A 486 -0.51 10.86 -5.25
N GLY A 487 0.06 10.06 -4.35
CA GLY A 487 -0.40 9.95 -2.97
C GLY A 487 0.27 10.98 -2.03
N PRO A 488 -0.35 11.35 -0.90
CA PRO A 488 0.38 12.00 0.19
C PRO A 488 1.49 11.12 0.78
N GLU A 489 2.62 11.74 1.15
CA GLU A 489 3.62 11.12 2.02
C GLU A 489 3.16 11.21 3.47
N ALA A 490 3.06 10.09 4.19
CA ALA A 490 2.43 10.04 5.52
C ALA A 490 3.28 9.39 6.62
N VAL A 491 3.18 9.94 7.83
CA VAL A 491 3.80 9.43 9.07
C VAL A 491 2.78 9.44 10.21
N ILE A 492 2.57 8.28 10.83
CA ILE A 492 1.75 8.12 12.04
C ILE A 492 2.63 8.37 13.27
N THR A 493 2.14 9.18 14.20
CA THR A 493 2.70 9.36 15.54
C THR A 493 1.60 9.15 16.58
N ASP A 494 1.78 8.18 17.47
CA ASP A 494 0.83 7.91 18.55
C ASP A 494 1.51 7.90 19.92
N THR A 495 1.01 8.71 20.85
CA THR A 495 1.56 8.81 22.20
C THR A 495 0.67 8.08 23.19
N ILE A 496 1.17 6.98 23.76
CA ILE A 496 0.46 6.18 24.76
C ILE A 496 0.34 6.99 26.06
N ASN A 497 -0.77 6.80 26.78
CA ASN A 497 -0.92 7.33 28.13
C ASN A 497 0.00 6.58 29.12
N THR A 498 1.27 6.93 29.15
CA THR A 498 2.29 6.27 29.99
C THR A 498 2.07 6.45 31.49
N ALA A 499 1.12 7.31 31.92
CA ALA A 499 0.69 7.38 33.30
C ALA A 499 -0.22 6.20 33.68
N LEU A 500 -1.06 5.73 32.76
CA LEU A 500 -2.06 4.70 33.01
C LEU A 500 -1.72 3.35 32.37
N PHE A 501 -0.96 3.36 31.27
CA PHE A 501 -0.70 2.18 30.47
C PHE A 501 0.78 2.06 30.08
N GLU A 502 1.19 0.83 29.79
CA GLU A 502 2.48 0.49 29.19
C GLU A 502 2.27 -0.24 27.87
N TYR A 503 3.16 -0.01 26.91
CA TYR A 503 3.20 -0.79 25.67
C TYR A 503 3.58 -2.25 25.97
N VAL A 504 2.90 -3.20 25.33
CA VAL A 504 3.26 -4.63 25.41
C VAL A 504 4.27 -4.97 24.30
N PRO A 505 5.53 -5.31 24.63
CA PRO A 505 6.54 -5.65 23.62
C PRO A 505 6.12 -6.82 22.74
N GLY A 506 6.45 -6.75 21.46
CA GLY A 506 6.13 -7.74 20.45
C GLY A 506 4.69 -7.72 19.95
N SER A 507 3.85 -6.75 20.37
CA SER A 507 2.43 -6.67 20.00
C SER A 507 2.15 -5.88 18.72
N ILE A 508 3.05 -4.98 18.30
CA ILE A 508 2.81 -4.11 17.14
C ILE A 508 2.70 -4.91 15.83
N ARG A 509 1.63 -4.70 15.05
CA ARG A 509 1.34 -5.35 13.76
C ARG A 509 0.81 -4.32 12.75
N ILE A 510 1.10 -4.53 11.47
CA ILE A 510 0.60 -3.71 10.36
C ILE A 510 0.00 -4.63 9.33
N THR A 511 -1.17 -4.26 8.85
CA THR A 511 -1.87 -4.91 7.74
C THR A 511 -2.35 -3.85 6.78
N GLY A 512 -2.59 -4.22 5.52
CA GLY A 512 -3.08 -3.27 4.54
C GLY A 512 -3.71 -3.94 3.34
N VAL A 513 -4.58 -3.18 2.68
CA VAL A 513 -5.24 -3.56 1.44
C VAL A 513 -5.16 -2.38 0.48
N GLN A 514 -4.70 -2.61 -0.75
CA GLN A 514 -4.81 -1.65 -1.84
C GLN A 514 -5.62 -2.29 -2.95
N ASP A 515 -6.72 -1.65 -3.35
CA ASP A 515 -7.54 -2.06 -4.49
C ASP A 515 -7.97 -3.54 -4.44
N LYS A 516 -8.42 -3.98 -3.26
CA LYS A 516 -8.84 -5.36 -2.92
C LYS A 516 -7.72 -6.40 -2.83
N ILE A 517 -6.46 -5.99 -3.00
CA ILE A 517 -5.29 -6.85 -2.83
C ILE A 517 -4.69 -6.66 -1.43
N ILE A 518 -4.49 -7.77 -0.72
CA ILE A 518 -3.85 -7.77 0.60
C ILE A 518 -2.35 -7.52 0.40
N LEU A 519 -1.82 -6.60 1.20
CA LEU A 519 -0.42 -6.21 1.20
C LEU A 519 0.36 -6.94 2.30
N LYS A 520 1.67 -7.05 2.11
CA LYS A 520 2.60 -7.52 3.14
C LYS A 520 3.74 -6.51 3.34
N SER A 521 4.44 -6.64 4.47
CA SER A 521 5.67 -5.89 4.72
C SER A 521 6.81 -6.37 3.81
N LYS A 522 7.76 -5.49 3.51
CA LYS A 522 8.88 -5.74 2.60
C LYS A 522 9.66 -7.02 2.91
N ASN A 523 9.92 -7.29 4.18
CA ASN A 523 10.69 -8.47 4.61
C ASN A 523 9.81 -9.67 5.01
N ALA A 524 8.48 -9.59 4.84
CA ALA A 524 7.59 -10.71 5.12
C ALA A 524 7.68 -11.79 4.02
N SER A 525 7.87 -13.04 4.45
CA SER A 525 7.88 -14.19 3.55
C SER A 525 6.48 -14.49 3.00
N ASP A 526 6.41 -15.10 1.82
CA ASP A 526 5.14 -15.58 1.28
C ASP A 526 4.64 -16.80 2.05
N ILE A 527 3.33 -16.81 2.32
CA ILE A 527 2.64 -17.93 2.96
C ILE A 527 2.27 -18.93 1.87
N THR A 528 2.76 -20.16 2.00
CA THR A 528 2.61 -21.20 0.97
C THR A 528 1.71 -22.36 1.41
N ASP A 529 1.33 -22.44 2.69
CA ASP A 529 0.40 -23.44 3.21
C ASP A 529 -1.04 -22.95 3.01
N PRO A 530 -1.87 -23.63 2.18
CA PRO A 530 -3.26 -23.24 1.97
C PRO A 530 -4.15 -23.37 3.21
N ASN A 531 -3.69 -24.04 4.28
CA ASN A 531 -4.43 -24.13 5.54
C ASN A 531 -4.13 -22.96 6.49
N ASP A 532 -3.16 -22.12 6.17
CA ASP A 532 -2.86 -20.91 6.95
C ASP A 532 -3.97 -19.87 6.73
N PRO A 533 -4.53 -19.26 7.79
CA PRO A 533 -5.62 -18.27 7.66
C PRO A 533 -5.22 -17.01 6.88
N ASP A 534 -3.93 -16.68 6.82
CA ASP A 534 -3.41 -15.54 6.07
C ASP A 534 -2.95 -15.94 4.65
N TYR A 535 -3.14 -17.19 4.23
CA TYR A 535 -2.82 -17.64 2.87
C TYR A 535 -3.64 -16.87 1.82
N THR A 536 -2.99 -16.55 0.71
CA THR A 536 -3.63 -16.02 -0.49
C THR A 536 -3.22 -16.86 -1.68
N VAL A 537 -4.14 -17.10 -2.62
CA VAL A 537 -3.87 -17.81 -3.89
C VAL A 537 -2.89 -17.07 -4.81
N TYR A 538 -2.57 -15.81 -4.48
CA TYR A 538 -1.65 -14.93 -5.17
C TYR A 538 -0.53 -14.46 -4.23
N THR A 539 0.59 -14.02 -4.79
CA THR A 539 1.71 -13.42 -4.05
C THR A 539 1.34 -12.01 -3.58
N LYS A 540 1.34 -11.76 -2.27
CA LYS A 540 1.00 -10.44 -1.72
C LYS A 540 2.06 -9.39 -2.11
N PRO A 541 1.68 -8.21 -2.62
CA PRO A 541 2.63 -7.12 -2.88
C PRO A 541 3.31 -6.63 -1.59
N ALA A 542 4.64 -6.49 -1.66
CA ALA A 542 5.49 -6.15 -0.52
C ALA A 542 5.64 -4.62 -0.35
N LEU A 543 4.54 -3.92 -0.12
CA LEU A 543 4.46 -2.45 -0.12
C LEU A 543 4.46 -1.82 1.28
N LEU A 544 4.05 -2.57 2.31
CA LEU A 544 4.00 -2.06 3.68
C LEU A 544 5.41 -1.91 4.27
N PRO A 545 5.63 -0.92 5.16
CA PRO A 545 6.87 -0.84 5.92
C PRO A 545 7.03 -2.04 6.86
N ASP A 546 8.27 -2.39 7.16
CA ASP A 546 8.56 -3.29 8.28
C ASP A 546 8.41 -2.52 9.58
N ILE A 547 7.80 -3.18 10.57
CA ILE A 547 7.57 -2.62 11.90
C ILE A 547 8.06 -3.59 12.98
N SER A 548 8.47 -3.04 14.11
CA SER A 548 8.90 -3.80 15.28
C SER A 548 8.80 -2.92 16.53
N ASP A 549 9.18 -3.46 17.69
CA ASP A 549 9.29 -2.69 18.93
C ASP A 549 10.24 -1.48 18.81
N ALA A 550 11.16 -1.48 17.84
CA ALA A 550 12.03 -0.32 17.58
C ALA A 550 11.27 0.93 17.13
N ASN A 551 10.04 0.77 16.63
CA ASN A 551 9.13 1.88 16.30
C ASN A 551 8.51 2.52 17.54
N VAL A 552 8.71 1.94 18.73
CA VAL A 552 8.15 2.43 19.99
C VAL A 552 9.29 2.96 20.87
N GLN A 553 9.28 4.26 21.16
CA GLN A 553 10.29 4.92 22.00
C GLN A 553 9.60 5.76 23.07
N ASN A 554 9.87 5.47 24.35
CA ASN A 554 9.31 6.20 25.49
C ASN A 554 7.78 6.35 25.46
N GLY A 555 7.06 5.31 24.98
CA GLY A 555 5.61 5.32 24.85
C GLY A 555 5.08 6.05 23.61
N VAL A 556 5.96 6.49 22.70
CA VAL A 556 5.59 7.07 21.40
C VAL A 556 5.81 6.04 20.31
N VAL A 557 4.77 5.72 19.56
CA VAL A 557 4.81 4.89 18.36
C VAL A 557 4.98 5.78 17.13
N THR A 558 6.00 5.54 16.31
CA THR A 558 6.23 6.29 15.07
C THR A 558 6.42 5.34 13.88
N VAL A 559 5.56 5.48 12.88
CA VAL A 559 5.56 4.64 11.67
C VAL A 559 5.47 5.52 10.42
N SER A 560 6.48 5.44 9.55
CA SER A 560 6.46 6.07 8.23
C SER A 560 5.79 5.13 7.23
N LEU A 561 4.72 5.58 6.59
CA LEU A 561 3.98 4.81 5.60
C LEU A 561 4.53 4.99 4.18
N GLY A 562 5.36 6.02 3.97
CA GLY A 562 5.78 6.47 2.64
C GLY A 562 4.64 7.16 1.90
N THR A 563 4.64 7.07 0.58
CA THR A 563 3.59 7.60 -0.30
C THR A 563 2.42 6.62 -0.38
N ILE A 564 1.22 7.06 0.00
CA ILE A 564 -0.01 6.25 -0.03
C ILE A 564 -1.12 6.98 -0.81
N PRO A 565 -1.89 6.32 -1.70
CA PRO A 565 -1.71 4.95 -2.20
C PRO A 565 -0.33 4.70 -2.81
N TYR A 566 0.11 3.44 -2.78
CA TYR A 566 1.39 3.05 -3.31
C TYR A 566 1.33 3.03 -4.84
N ALA A 567 2.29 3.69 -5.49
CA ALA A 567 2.35 3.72 -6.95
C ALA A 567 2.77 2.35 -7.53
N PRO A 568 2.28 1.99 -8.74
CA PRO A 568 1.30 2.71 -9.56
C PRO A 568 -0.11 2.71 -8.95
N ALA A 569 -0.89 3.78 -9.16
CA ALA A 569 -2.25 3.91 -8.64
C ALA A 569 -3.18 4.52 -9.70
N SER A 570 -4.45 4.11 -9.72
CA SER A 570 -5.48 4.75 -10.56
C SER A 570 -6.13 5.92 -9.80
N PRO A 571 -6.82 6.85 -10.49
CA PRO A 571 -7.69 7.85 -9.85
C PRO A 571 -8.69 7.27 -8.84
N ASP A 572 -9.11 6.02 -9.04
CA ASP A 572 -10.09 5.31 -8.22
C ASP A 572 -9.42 4.41 -7.16
N SER A 573 -8.09 4.40 -7.08
CA SER A 573 -7.36 3.60 -6.11
C SER A 573 -7.68 4.01 -4.67
N ARG A 574 -7.76 3.01 -3.80
CA ARG A 574 -8.01 3.18 -2.38
C ARG A 574 -7.13 2.21 -1.60
N THR A 575 -6.35 2.78 -0.68
CA THR A 575 -5.48 2.04 0.22
C THR A 575 -5.98 2.19 1.64
N LEU A 576 -6.20 1.07 2.34
CA LEU A 576 -6.51 1.02 3.77
C LEU A 576 -5.36 0.34 4.49
N ILE A 577 -4.77 1.03 5.48
CA ILE A 577 -3.70 0.52 6.34
C ILE A 577 -4.23 0.48 7.76
N ARG A 578 -3.96 -0.63 8.45
CA ARG A 578 -4.30 -0.81 9.87
C ARG A 578 -3.05 -1.14 10.66
N LEU A 579 -2.71 -0.27 11.61
CA LEU A 579 -1.68 -0.48 12.62
C LEU A 579 -2.36 -0.90 13.93
N THR A 580 -1.93 -2.01 14.52
CA THR A 580 -2.44 -2.48 15.81
C THR A 580 -1.31 -2.69 16.79
N TYR A 581 -1.55 -2.45 18.07
CA TYR A 581 -0.63 -2.80 19.15
C TYR A 581 -1.40 -2.98 20.46
N GLU A 582 -0.78 -3.58 21.47
CA GLU A 582 -1.40 -3.78 22.78
C GLU A 582 -0.82 -2.83 23.83
N ILE A 583 -1.71 -2.35 24.69
CA ILE A 583 -1.37 -1.64 25.91
C ILE A 583 -1.89 -2.41 27.13
N LYS A 584 -1.12 -2.36 28.22
CA LYS A 584 -1.48 -2.98 29.50
C LYS A 584 -1.54 -1.93 30.59
N ASN A 585 -2.44 -2.11 31.54
CA ASN A 585 -2.62 -1.24 32.68
C ASN A 585 -1.35 -1.18 33.57
N LYS A 586 -1.01 0.02 34.02
CA LYS A 586 -0.06 0.27 35.10
C LYS A 586 -0.79 0.29 36.45
N GLY A 587 -0.03 0.50 37.52
CA GLY A 587 -0.52 0.60 38.89
C GLY A 587 -1.71 1.51 39.14
N PRO A 588 -1.82 2.69 38.53
CA PRO A 588 -2.92 3.61 38.81
C PRO A 588 -4.17 3.40 37.93
N ALA A 589 -4.15 2.50 36.94
CA ALA A 589 -5.25 2.38 35.99
C ALA A 589 -6.45 1.63 36.62
N HIS A 590 -7.49 2.39 36.98
CA HIS A 590 -8.79 1.89 37.43
C HIS A 590 -9.89 2.90 37.06
N GLY A 591 -10.97 2.44 36.42
CA GLY A 591 -12.12 3.23 36.02
C GLY A 591 -12.75 2.78 34.70
N SER A 592 -13.90 3.35 34.37
CA SER A 592 -14.65 3.03 33.14
C SER A 592 -14.35 3.94 31.95
N HIS A 593 -13.51 4.97 32.12
CA HIS A 593 -13.23 5.99 31.11
C HIS A 593 -11.76 6.42 31.14
N LEU A 594 -10.87 5.49 30.77
CA LEU A 594 -9.43 5.72 30.75
C LEU A 594 -8.94 5.99 29.33
N HIS A 595 -8.32 7.16 29.10
CA HIS A 595 -7.81 7.52 27.78
C HIS A 595 -6.53 6.74 27.48
N THR A 596 -6.45 6.16 26.28
CA THR A 596 -5.27 5.40 25.84
C THR A 596 -4.07 6.27 25.47
N ASN A 597 -4.25 7.58 25.31
CA ASN A 597 -3.22 8.60 25.05
C ASN A 597 -3.21 9.69 26.15
N ASN A 598 -2.11 10.44 26.30
CA ASN A 598 -1.85 11.39 27.39
C ASN A 598 -2.10 12.87 27.02
N ASP A 599 -3.14 13.17 26.25
CA ASP A 599 -3.42 14.51 25.70
C ASP A 599 -2.30 15.09 24.79
N GLN A 600 -1.18 14.38 24.57
CA GLN A 600 -0.27 14.65 23.46
C GLN A 600 -0.86 14.03 22.19
N GLU A 601 -0.86 14.83 21.12
CA GLU A 601 -1.62 14.57 19.91
C GLU A 601 -1.23 13.23 19.24
N THR A 602 -2.15 12.25 19.25
CA THR A 602 -2.09 11.15 18.29
C THR A 602 -2.43 11.74 16.93
N LEU A 603 -1.50 11.70 15.99
CA LEU A 603 -1.63 12.41 14.72
C LEU A 603 -1.05 11.64 13.55
N ILE A 604 -1.49 12.00 12.36
CA ILE A 604 -0.80 11.71 11.12
C ILE A 604 -0.29 13.04 10.56
N THR A 605 1.00 13.09 10.27
CA THR A 605 1.59 14.20 9.50
C THR A 605 1.70 13.75 8.05
N PHE A 606 1.26 14.58 7.11
CA PHE A 606 1.31 14.25 5.70
C PHE A 606 1.69 15.45 4.82
N ARG A 607 2.32 15.15 3.68
CA ARG A 607 2.67 16.14 2.64
C ARG A 607 2.02 15.77 1.33
N GLU A 608 1.36 16.74 0.71
CA GLU A 608 0.70 16.56 -0.57
C GLU A 608 1.67 16.86 -1.71
N PRO A 609 1.63 16.09 -2.80
CA PRO A 609 2.50 16.35 -3.95
C PRO A 609 2.05 17.58 -4.73
N ASN A 610 3.01 18.28 -5.33
CA ASN A 610 2.81 19.20 -6.45
C ASN A 610 3.35 18.56 -7.74
N HIS A 611 2.80 18.99 -8.87
CA HIS A 611 3.32 18.68 -10.19
C HIS A 611 3.85 19.97 -10.81
N LEU A 612 5.17 20.17 -10.74
CA LEU A 612 5.83 21.44 -11.10
C LEU A 612 6.29 21.52 -12.55
N ASP A 613 6.39 20.38 -13.24
CA ASP A 613 6.81 20.30 -14.64
C ASP A 613 5.84 19.44 -15.42
N ALA A 614 5.03 20.08 -16.26
CA ALA A 614 4.00 19.43 -17.08
C ALA A 614 4.58 18.35 -18.03
N ALA A 615 5.88 18.42 -18.28
CA ALA A 615 6.60 17.47 -19.13
C ALA A 615 7.06 16.19 -18.41
N SER A 616 6.92 16.12 -17.08
CA SER A 616 7.57 15.10 -16.24
C SER A 616 6.56 14.30 -15.43
N ALA A 617 6.84 13.03 -15.15
CA ALA A 617 6.06 12.24 -14.19
C ALA A 617 6.44 12.49 -12.73
N VAL A 618 7.45 13.35 -12.50
CA VAL A 618 8.00 13.56 -11.16
C VAL A 618 7.10 14.50 -10.37
N LEU A 619 6.66 14.02 -9.23
CA LEU A 619 5.94 14.80 -8.22
C LEU A 619 6.91 15.33 -7.16
N THR A 620 6.67 16.55 -6.68
CA THR A 620 7.48 17.19 -5.62
C THR A 620 6.70 17.30 -4.32
N TYR A 621 7.35 17.05 -3.20
CA TYR A 621 6.74 17.09 -1.86
C TYR A 621 7.24 18.30 -1.05
N ASP A 622 7.13 19.49 -1.66
CA ASP A 622 7.54 20.78 -1.12
C ASP A 622 6.41 21.58 -0.45
N ASN A 623 5.17 21.06 -0.50
CA ASN A 623 4.05 21.62 0.25
C ASN A 623 4.30 21.54 1.78
N PRO A 624 3.78 22.52 2.55
CA PRO A 624 3.89 22.48 4.00
C PRO A 624 3.20 21.22 4.57
N PRO A 625 3.78 20.57 5.58
CA PRO A 625 3.16 19.41 6.20
C PRO A 625 1.83 19.79 6.84
N ARG A 626 0.83 18.94 6.63
CA ARG A 626 -0.49 19.03 7.26
C ARG A 626 -0.60 17.95 8.32
N ILE A 627 -1.49 18.18 9.27
CA ILE A 627 -1.71 17.31 10.43
C ILE A 627 -3.19 16.98 10.51
N LEU A 628 -3.50 15.70 10.74
CA LEU A 628 -4.81 15.28 11.24
C LEU A 628 -4.63 14.58 12.58
N HIS A 629 -5.49 14.91 13.53
CA HIS A 629 -5.51 14.30 14.85
C HIS A 629 -6.47 13.12 14.82
N PHE A 630 -6.03 11.98 15.34
CA PHE A 630 -6.89 10.80 15.48
C PHE A 630 -7.92 11.02 16.60
N HIS A 631 -8.97 10.20 16.55
CA HIS A 631 -9.83 9.97 17.71
C HIS A 631 -9.03 9.53 18.94
N THR A 632 -9.50 9.90 20.12
CA THR A 632 -8.95 9.43 21.40
C THR A 632 -9.85 8.32 21.95
N PRO A 633 -9.50 7.04 21.81
CA PRO A 633 -10.32 5.98 22.35
C PRO A 633 -10.11 5.84 23.86
N VAL A 634 -11.17 5.39 24.52
CA VAL A 634 -11.21 5.10 25.96
C VAL A 634 -11.39 3.61 26.19
N VAL A 635 -10.82 3.13 27.29
CA VAL A 635 -10.98 1.74 27.76
C VAL A 635 -11.46 1.73 29.21
N SER A 636 -12.12 0.65 29.60
CA SER A 636 -12.51 0.40 30.99
C SER A 636 -11.58 -0.61 31.64
N CYS A 637 -11.00 -0.29 32.79
CA CYS A 637 -10.21 -1.24 33.59
C CYS A 637 -10.70 -1.24 35.03
N HIS A 638 -11.09 -2.40 35.54
CA HIS A 638 -11.57 -2.56 36.92
C HIS A 638 -10.62 -3.49 37.67
N SER A 639 -9.42 -3.00 37.98
CA SER A 639 -8.49 -3.74 38.84
C SER A 639 -9.01 -3.81 40.27
N ASP A 640 -8.77 -4.95 40.94
CA ASP A 640 -9.12 -5.16 42.34
C ASP A 640 -8.43 -4.16 43.30
N PHE A 641 -7.25 -3.68 42.89
CA PHE A 641 -6.43 -2.73 43.64
C PHE A 641 -5.57 -1.88 42.70
N THR A 642 -5.08 -0.74 43.21
CA THR A 642 -4.14 0.15 42.51
C THR A 642 -2.99 0.54 43.42
N VAL A 643 -1.86 0.93 42.81
CA VAL A 643 -0.79 1.67 43.47
C VAL A 643 -0.56 2.97 42.71
N GLU A 644 -0.53 4.08 43.42
CA GLU A 644 -0.43 5.41 42.83
C GLU A 644 0.71 6.18 43.49
N LYS A 645 1.56 6.80 42.68
CA LYS A 645 2.67 7.64 43.15
C LYS A 645 2.54 9.07 42.68
N TYR A 646 2.82 10.01 43.57
CA TYR A 646 2.78 11.45 43.28
C TYR A 646 3.98 12.15 43.90
N THR A 647 4.28 13.34 43.39
CA THR A 647 5.27 14.29 43.89
C THR A 647 4.64 15.69 44.11
N GLY A 648 5.29 16.54 44.90
CA GLY A 648 4.87 17.90 45.24
C GLY A 648 5.96 18.70 45.96
N THR A 649 5.82 20.02 45.99
CA THR A 649 6.73 20.92 46.76
C THR A 649 6.31 21.12 48.22
N GLU A 650 5.10 20.67 48.58
CA GLU A 650 4.54 20.78 49.93
C GLU A 650 3.88 19.46 50.32
N ALA A 651 3.99 19.07 51.60
CA ALA A 651 3.47 17.79 52.09
C ALA A 651 1.98 17.60 51.80
N ASP A 652 1.18 18.67 51.95
CA ASP A 652 -0.27 18.64 51.74
C ASP A 652 -0.68 18.77 50.27
N ASN A 653 0.27 19.00 49.34
CA ASN A 653 0.02 19.24 47.91
C ASN A 653 0.81 18.27 47.01
N THR A 654 0.82 16.98 47.37
CA THR A 654 1.58 15.92 46.67
C THR A 654 0.70 15.20 45.64
N ILE A 655 0.40 15.86 44.51
CA ILE A 655 -0.59 15.39 43.52
C ILE A 655 -0.07 15.37 42.06
N TYR A 656 1.21 15.63 41.82
CA TYR A 656 1.79 15.72 40.48
C TYR A 656 2.50 14.40 40.08
N LYS A 657 2.49 13.96 38.81
CA LYS A 657 3.40 12.87 38.35
C LYS A 657 4.71 13.40 37.79
N SER A 658 4.74 14.66 37.37
CA SER A 658 5.95 15.34 36.91
C SER A 658 5.99 16.74 37.51
N LEU A 659 7.15 17.16 38.00
CA LEU A 659 7.34 18.46 38.62
C LEU A 659 8.75 18.97 38.38
N SER A 660 8.89 20.19 37.85
CA SER A 660 10.18 20.87 37.78
C SER A 660 10.41 21.71 39.04
N VAL A 661 11.54 21.50 39.72
CA VAL A 661 11.88 22.16 40.99
C VAL A 661 13.31 22.73 40.95
N PRO A 662 13.61 23.79 41.70
CA PRO A 662 14.98 24.23 41.88
C PRO A 662 15.83 23.18 42.64
N ALA A 663 17.11 23.08 42.31
CA ALA A 663 18.08 22.34 43.12
C ALA A 663 18.08 22.85 44.57
N CYS A 664 18.46 21.99 45.52
CA CYS A 664 18.55 22.30 46.95
C CYS A 664 17.18 22.56 47.62
N SER A 665 16.10 22.07 47.02
CA SER A 665 14.72 22.23 47.51
C SER A 665 14.18 20.92 48.09
N ASP A 666 13.28 21.04 49.06
CA ASP A 666 12.56 19.89 49.58
C ASP A 666 11.41 19.50 48.63
N VAL A 667 11.34 18.21 48.31
CA VAL A 667 10.26 17.61 47.53
C VAL A 667 9.64 16.47 48.30
N TYR A 668 8.33 16.34 48.17
CA TYR A 668 7.52 15.37 48.88
C TYR A 668 6.99 14.35 47.90
N TYR A 669 7.01 13.09 48.30
CA TYR A 669 6.41 11.99 47.56
C TYR A 669 5.28 11.38 48.37
N ARG A 670 4.25 10.91 47.67
CA ARG A 670 3.10 10.22 48.23
C ARG A 670 2.85 8.97 47.41
N VAL A 671 2.78 7.82 48.08
CA VAL A 671 2.40 6.54 47.50
C VAL A 671 1.11 6.08 48.17
N ALA A 672 0.07 5.79 47.39
CA ALA A 672 -1.21 5.30 47.87
C ALA A 672 -1.51 3.91 47.29
N VAL A 673 -1.95 2.98 48.13
CA VAL A 673 -2.46 1.67 47.70
C VAL A 673 -3.95 1.63 48.00
N HIS A 674 -4.77 1.45 46.97
CA HIS A 674 -6.23 1.38 47.07
C HIS A 674 -6.71 -0.05 46.88
N ASN A 675 -7.73 -0.46 47.65
CA ASN A 675 -8.39 -1.74 47.53
C ASN A 675 -9.87 -1.50 47.16
N TYR A 676 -10.25 -1.90 45.94
CA TYR A 676 -11.61 -1.75 45.41
C TYR A 676 -12.50 -2.96 45.69
N THR A 677 -11.95 -4.03 46.27
CA THR A 677 -12.72 -5.23 46.61
C THR A 677 -13.54 -5.05 47.88
N ASN A 678 -14.52 -5.94 48.06
CA ASN A 678 -15.35 -6.01 49.26
C ASN A 678 -14.67 -6.73 50.45
N THR A 679 -13.40 -7.11 50.30
CA THR A 679 -12.63 -7.84 51.33
C THR A 679 -11.31 -7.13 51.60
N SER A 680 -10.74 -7.31 52.79
CA SER A 680 -9.41 -6.75 53.07
C SER A 680 -8.34 -7.52 52.30
N LEU A 681 -7.41 -6.81 51.66
CA LEU A 681 -6.30 -7.41 50.93
C LEU A 681 -5.00 -7.24 51.70
N ARG A 682 -4.17 -8.27 51.70
CA ARG A 682 -2.83 -8.27 52.30
C ARG A 682 -1.79 -8.21 51.18
N PHE A 683 -0.82 -7.31 51.33
CA PHE A 683 0.27 -7.13 50.39
C PHE A 683 1.61 -7.46 51.07
N PRO A 684 2.46 -8.27 50.43
CA PRO A 684 3.74 -8.68 51.01
C PRO A 684 4.72 -7.52 51.16
N LEU A 685 4.83 -6.65 50.14
CA LEU A 685 5.88 -5.64 50.10
C LEU A 685 5.49 -4.43 49.24
N LEU A 686 5.77 -3.22 49.75
CA LEU A 686 5.76 -1.97 49.00
C LEU A 686 7.10 -1.26 49.19
N TYR A 687 7.76 -0.91 48.09
CA TYR A 687 9.03 -0.19 48.13
C TYR A 687 9.10 0.87 47.03
N GLU A 688 10.00 1.84 47.22
CA GLU A 688 10.38 2.79 46.17
C GLU A 688 11.81 2.59 45.69
N VAL A 689 12.03 2.98 44.44
CA VAL A 689 13.36 3.05 43.83
C VAL A 689 13.52 4.32 43.00
N GLN A 690 14.56 5.09 43.31
CA GLN A 690 14.96 6.28 42.57
C GLN A 690 15.94 5.97 41.44
N ASN A 691 15.99 6.85 40.44
CA ASN A 691 16.94 6.82 39.31
C ASN A 691 16.89 5.53 38.47
N VAL A 692 15.68 4.97 38.30
CA VAL A 692 15.42 3.83 37.43
C VAL A 692 14.35 4.20 36.40
N ASN A 693 14.44 3.62 35.19
CA ASN A 693 13.54 3.92 34.08
C ASN A 693 12.57 2.77 33.78
N THR A 694 12.86 1.56 34.29
CA THR A 694 12.02 0.38 34.06
C THR A 694 11.70 -0.36 35.35
N LEU A 695 10.58 -1.08 35.37
CA LEU A 695 10.23 -1.97 36.48
C LEU A 695 11.34 -3.01 36.74
N LYS A 696 11.97 -3.53 35.69
CA LYS A 696 13.06 -4.51 35.81
C LYS A 696 14.29 -3.92 36.52
N GLU A 697 14.65 -2.68 36.22
CA GLU A 697 15.70 -1.96 36.96
C GLU A 697 15.30 -1.73 38.41
N ALA A 698 14.05 -1.32 38.68
CA ALA A 698 13.54 -1.17 40.04
C ALA A 698 13.63 -2.49 40.84
N GLN A 699 13.25 -3.60 40.22
CA GLN A 699 13.33 -4.95 40.79
C GLN A 699 14.74 -5.51 40.88
N ALA A 700 15.73 -4.93 40.21
CA ALA A 700 17.14 -5.33 40.32
C ALA A 700 17.94 -4.39 41.23
N SER A 701 17.42 -3.19 41.52
CA SER A 701 18.14 -2.16 42.26
C SER A 701 18.47 -2.60 43.69
N PRO A 702 19.70 -2.39 44.17
CA PRO A 702 20.07 -2.60 45.56
C PRO A 702 19.64 -1.42 46.46
N SER A 703 19.27 -0.28 45.88
CA SER A 703 19.02 0.99 46.58
C SER A 703 17.55 1.20 46.95
N ARG A 704 16.81 0.12 47.23
CA ARG A 704 15.35 0.20 47.47
C ARG A 704 15.08 0.79 48.85
N ARG A 705 14.14 1.73 48.92
CA ARG A 705 13.59 2.20 50.19
C ARG A 705 12.29 1.47 50.47
N LEU A 706 12.29 0.70 51.54
CA LEU A 706 11.11 -0.03 52.00
C LEU A 706 10.08 0.93 52.58
N LEU A 707 8.84 0.88 52.06
CA LEU A 707 7.73 1.72 52.55
C LEU A 707 6.82 0.92 53.48
N ALA A 708 6.57 -0.35 53.18
CA ALA A 708 5.81 -1.26 54.03
C ALA A 708 6.10 -2.73 53.72
N GLU A 709 5.97 -3.58 54.75
CA GLU A 709 5.99 -5.04 54.66
C GLU A 709 4.73 -5.61 55.31
N ASP A 710 4.23 -6.72 54.76
CA ASP A 710 3.14 -7.52 55.33
C ASP A 710 1.94 -6.70 55.81
N PHE A 711 1.48 -5.79 54.95
CA PHE A 711 0.48 -4.80 55.32
C PHE A 711 -0.89 -5.11 54.73
N THR A 712 -1.94 -4.73 55.45
CA THR A 712 -3.33 -4.93 55.02
C THR A 712 -3.97 -3.60 54.64
N VAL A 713 -4.75 -3.60 53.56
CA VAL A 713 -5.63 -2.50 53.15
C VAL A 713 -7.08 -2.96 53.29
N ALA A 714 -7.87 -2.21 54.04
CA ALA A 714 -9.28 -2.54 54.29
C ALA A 714 -10.10 -2.54 52.98
N ALA A 715 -11.21 -3.29 52.97
CA ALA A 715 -12.16 -3.31 51.87
C ALA A 715 -12.66 -1.90 51.52
N GLY A 716 -12.63 -1.53 50.24
CA GLY A 716 -13.02 -0.19 49.77
C GLY A 716 -12.15 0.97 50.30
N GLY A 717 -11.02 0.68 50.92
CA GLY A 717 -10.15 1.66 51.58
C GLY A 717 -8.85 1.93 50.83
N SER A 718 -8.06 2.86 51.37
CA SER A 718 -6.71 3.15 50.90
C SER A 718 -5.72 3.23 52.06
N ARG A 719 -4.44 3.06 51.74
CA ARG A 719 -3.33 3.29 52.66
C ARG A 719 -2.28 4.15 51.98
N GLU A 720 -1.92 5.26 52.62
CA GLU A 720 -0.98 6.24 52.07
C GLU A 720 0.35 6.22 52.83
N PHE A 721 1.43 6.49 52.10
CA PHE A 721 2.80 6.56 52.58
C PHE A 721 3.45 7.82 52.01
N THR A 722 3.93 8.71 52.88
CA THR A 722 4.58 9.94 52.45
C THR A 722 6.04 9.97 52.90
N PHE A 723 6.90 10.57 52.08
CA PHE A 723 8.31 10.77 52.42
C PHE A 723 8.86 12.02 51.73
N GLN A 724 9.95 12.54 52.28
CA GLN A 724 10.64 13.72 51.77
C GLN A 724 11.95 13.30 51.11
N TYR A 725 12.34 14.04 50.07
CA TYR A 725 13.65 14.01 49.44
C TYR A 725 14.14 15.45 49.29
N LYS A 726 15.43 15.69 49.44
CA LYS A 726 16.03 17.00 49.25
C LYS A 726 16.87 16.96 47.99
N THR A 727 16.50 17.75 46.98
CA THR A 727 17.23 17.78 45.71
C THR A 727 18.63 18.33 45.90
N ASP A 728 19.59 17.83 45.13
CA ASP A 728 20.95 18.34 45.10
C ASP A 728 21.33 18.92 43.73
N CYS A 729 22.56 19.41 43.60
CA CYS A 729 23.06 20.04 42.37
C CYS A 729 23.61 19.06 41.34
N SER A 730 23.68 17.77 41.67
CA SER A 730 24.01 16.68 40.75
C SER A 730 22.76 16.03 40.14
N ASP A 731 21.62 16.20 40.80
CA ASP A 731 20.31 15.80 40.28
C ASP A 731 19.99 16.57 38.99
N SER A 732 19.42 15.85 38.02
CA SER A 732 18.98 16.42 36.74
C SER A 732 17.54 15.99 36.47
N VAL A 733 17.31 14.70 36.26
CA VAL A 733 15.98 14.09 36.23
C VAL A 733 16.00 12.92 37.19
N ILE A 734 15.10 12.94 38.16
CA ILE A 734 14.94 11.90 39.18
C ILE A 734 13.63 11.15 38.88
N PRO A 735 13.68 10.06 38.08
CA PRO A 735 12.56 9.14 37.99
C PRO A 735 12.48 8.32 39.29
N ASP A 736 11.28 8.18 39.83
CA ASP A 736 11.06 7.55 41.12
C ASP A 736 9.87 6.58 41.03
N PHE A 737 10.12 5.29 41.22
CA PHE A 737 9.16 4.20 41.06
C PHE A 737 8.61 3.77 42.42
N ALA A 738 7.33 3.44 42.51
CA ALA A 738 6.74 2.68 43.61
C ALA A 738 6.32 1.32 43.07
N VAL A 739 6.80 0.25 43.70
CA VAL A 739 6.51 -1.13 43.31
C VAL A 739 5.81 -1.82 44.47
N LEU A 740 4.59 -2.29 44.18
CA LEU A 740 3.77 -3.12 45.05
C LEU A 740 3.92 -4.57 44.58
N GLU A 741 4.56 -5.41 45.39
CA GLU A 741 4.63 -6.85 45.10
C GLU A 741 3.30 -7.50 45.47
N THR A 742 2.81 -8.40 44.62
CA THR A 742 1.55 -9.13 44.83
C THR A 742 1.71 -10.59 44.40
N ASP A 743 0.74 -11.42 44.78
CA ASP A 743 0.74 -12.84 44.44
C ASP A 743 0.66 -13.10 42.92
N THR A 744 0.12 -12.16 42.14
CA THR A 744 -0.03 -12.26 40.68
C THR A 744 1.09 -11.54 39.92
N GLY A 745 2.03 -10.91 40.63
CA GLY A 745 3.14 -10.16 40.07
C GLY A 745 3.22 -8.72 40.58
N PRO A 746 4.31 -8.01 40.27
CA PRO A 746 4.50 -6.62 40.69
C PRO A 746 3.54 -5.69 39.94
N LEU A 747 2.95 -4.76 40.69
CA LEU A 747 2.21 -3.62 40.17
C LEU A 747 3.01 -2.35 40.50
N TYR A 748 3.08 -1.39 39.59
CA TYR A 748 3.94 -0.23 39.81
C TYR A 748 3.37 1.07 39.24
N ASP A 749 3.82 2.17 39.83
CA ASP A 749 3.58 3.52 39.32
C ASP A 749 4.84 4.36 39.52
N ASN A 750 4.96 5.48 38.81
CA ASN A 750 6.14 6.33 38.89
C ASN A 750 5.79 7.82 38.86
N ALA A 751 6.68 8.61 39.45
CA ALA A 751 6.70 10.06 39.34
C ALA A 751 8.10 10.51 38.93
N VAL A 752 8.20 11.69 38.32
CA VAL A 752 9.45 12.27 37.82
C VAL A 752 9.64 13.66 38.41
N ILE A 753 10.85 13.97 38.84
CA ILE A 753 11.25 15.33 39.23
C ILE A 753 12.34 15.81 38.28
N GLU A 754 12.14 16.98 37.69
CA GLU A 754 13.17 17.67 36.91
C GLU A 754 13.80 18.75 37.77
N VAL A 755 15.12 18.72 37.93
CA VAL A 755 15.85 19.65 38.79
C VAL A 755 16.49 20.73 37.93
N GLN A 756 16.09 21.98 38.19
CA GLN A 756 16.63 23.16 37.52
C GLN A 756 17.63 23.90 38.41
N GLY A 757 18.48 24.73 37.81
CA GLY A 757 19.43 25.57 38.55
C GLY A 757 18.72 26.42 39.61
N GLY A 758 19.11 26.26 40.87
CA GLY A 758 18.51 26.97 42.00
C GLY A 758 19.08 28.36 42.21
N THR A 759 18.28 29.24 42.85
CA THR A 759 18.78 30.51 43.39
C THR A 759 18.90 30.43 44.90
N SER A 760 19.96 31.02 45.44
CA SER A 760 20.27 31.06 46.86
C SER A 760 20.55 32.49 47.31
N TYR A 761 20.62 32.67 48.63
CA TYR A 761 21.06 33.90 49.26
C TYR A 761 22.10 33.58 50.32
N TYR A 762 23.06 34.49 50.50
CA TYR A 762 24.02 34.41 51.60
C TYR A 762 24.39 35.79 52.11
N THR A 763 24.84 35.83 53.36
CA THR A 763 25.25 37.05 54.05
C THR A 763 26.77 37.07 54.22
N VAL A 764 27.42 38.14 53.77
CA VAL A 764 28.84 38.40 54.07
C VAL A 764 28.93 39.31 55.28
N GLN A 765 29.62 38.85 56.30
CA GLN A 765 29.80 39.53 57.58
C GLN A 765 31.23 40.01 57.72
N TYR A 766 31.41 41.29 58.02
CA TYR A 766 32.74 41.88 58.23
C TYR A 766 32.97 42.06 59.73
N LEU A 767 33.95 41.35 60.27
CA LEU A 767 34.14 41.17 61.71
C LEU A 767 35.53 41.56 62.18
N ASN A 768 35.63 42.16 63.36
CA ASN A 768 36.89 42.26 64.08
C ASN A 768 37.27 40.87 64.60
N ARG A 769 38.46 40.35 64.25
CA ARG A 769 38.96 39.03 64.67
C ARG A 769 39.07 38.88 66.19
N CYS A 770 39.44 39.95 66.89
CA CYS A 770 39.71 39.92 68.33
C CYS A 770 38.44 40.10 69.18
N THR A 771 37.48 40.88 68.71
CA THR A 771 36.27 41.20 69.50
C THR A 771 35.00 40.56 68.97
N GLY A 772 35.00 40.01 67.75
CA GLY A 772 33.80 39.47 67.09
C GLY A 772 32.77 40.54 66.71
N MET A 773 33.07 41.82 66.93
CA MET A 773 32.16 42.92 66.60
C MET A 773 32.13 43.22 65.10
N ARG A 774 30.95 43.63 64.61
CA ARG A 774 30.75 44.14 63.25
C ARG A 774 31.57 45.41 63.04
N ILE A 775 32.35 45.44 61.95
CA ILE A 775 33.14 46.62 61.56
C ILE A 775 32.46 47.43 60.46
N CYS A 776 31.55 46.82 59.72
CA CYS A 776 30.62 47.47 58.78
C CYS A 776 29.32 46.66 58.66
N PRO A 777 28.27 47.19 58.01
CA PRO A 777 27.03 46.47 57.79
C PRO A 777 27.25 45.15 57.02
N ASP A 778 26.39 44.18 57.31
CA ASP A 778 26.35 42.90 56.61
C ASP A 778 25.89 43.11 55.16
N GLU A 779 26.48 42.37 54.24
CA GLU A 779 26.11 42.39 52.82
C GLU A 779 25.27 41.16 52.51
N LEU A 780 24.00 41.36 52.19
CA LEU A 780 23.13 40.31 51.70
C LEU A 780 23.30 40.20 50.18
N VAL A 781 23.77 39.05 49.70
CA VAL A 781 23.80 38.71 48.28
C VAL A 781 22.59 37.85 47.96
N THR A 782 21.71 38.34 47.08
CA THR A 782 20.51 37.64 46.61
C THR A 782 20.67 37.21 45.16
N GLY A 783 19.98 36.12 44.77
CA GLY A 783 20.02 35.61 43.39
C GLY A 783 21.33 34.94 43.00
N ALA A 784 22.10 34.45 43.98
CA ALA A 784 23.31 33.68 43.71
C ALA A 784 22.94 32.27 43.22
N ASP A 785 23.74 31.72 42.32
CA ASP A 785 23.56 30.35 41.82
C ASP A 785 23.77 29.36 42.97
N ALA A 786 22.71 28.63 43.35
CA ALA A 786 22.73 27.71 44.49
C ALA A 786 23.72 26.55 44.29
N CYS A 787 24.04 26.25 43.03
CA CYS A 787 24.91 25.15 42.65
C CYS A 787 26.35 25.57 42.35
N LYS A 788 26.67 26.87 42.51
CA LYS A 788 28.06 27.34 42.43
C LYS A 788 28.60 27.65 43.81
N PRO A 789 29.77 27.10 44.17
CA PRO A 789 30.43 27.47 45.40
C PRO A 789 30.89 28.93 45.32
N VAL A 790 30.78 29.62 46.45
CA VAL A 790 31.16 31.03 46.59
C VAL A 790 32.46 31.11 47.39
N ASP A 791 33.51 31.63 46.78
CA ASP A 791 34.80 31.83 47.45
C ASP A 791 34.80 33.13 48.25
N ALA A 792 35.20 33.08 49.52
CA ALA A 792 35.31 34.26 50.37
C ALA A 792 36.21 35.34 49.77
N CYS A 793 37.19 34.95 48.93
CA CYS A 793 38.10 35.85 48.23
C CYS A 793 37.40 36.86 47.31
N SER A 794 36.28 36.50 46.66
CA SER A 794 35.54 37.44 45.81
C SER A 794 34.84 38.56 46.60
N HIS A 795 34.79 38.45 47.94
CA HIS A 795 34.13 39.41 48.83
C HIS A 795 35.10 40.12 49.78
N ILE A 796 36.40 39.87 49.70
CA ILE A 796 37.40 40.61 50.51
C ILE A 796 37.46 42.05 50.02
N ARG A 797 37.23 43.00 50.93
CA ARG A 797 37.24 44.45 50.63
C ARG A 797 38.37 45.15 51.36
N CYS A 798 38.92 46.19 50.74
CA CYS A 798 39.87 47.08 51.42
C CYS A 798 39.10 48.05 52.33
N LEU A 799 39.09 47.76 53.64
CA LEU A 799 38.43 48.59 54.64
C LEU A 799 39.43 49.57 55.28
N PRO A 800 39.13 50.90 55.34
CA PRO A 800 40.01 51.88 55.95
C PRO A 800 40.31 51.52 57.41
N CYS A 801 41.59 51.59 57.82
CA CYS A 801 42.07 51.23 59.17
C CYS A 801 41.97 49.74 59.56
N TRP A 802 41.61 48.85 58.64
CA TRP A 802 41.50 47.41 58.90
C TRP A 802 42.34 46.58 57.91
N LYS A 803 42.81 45.41 58.34
CA LYS A 803 43.55 44.43 57.53
C LYS A 803 42.85 43.09 57.58
N PHE A 804 42.52 42.51 56.42
CA PHE A 804 41.95 41.17 56.32
C PHE A 804 42.94 40.12 56.85
N VAL A 805 42.43 39.11 57.55
CA VAL A 805 43.24 38.06 58.16
C VAL A 805 42.80 36.67 57.75
N SER A 806 41.50 36.38 57.80
CA SER A 806 40.96 35.04 57.51
C SER A 806 39.47 35.11 57.21
N ALA A 807 38.94 34.10 56.53
CA ALA A 807 37.52 33.91 56.31
C ALA A 807 37.05 32.58 56.91
N CYS A 808 35.79 32.50 57.35
CA CYS A 808 35.15 31.27 57.81
C CYS A 808 33.67 31.24 57.39
N PRO A 809 33.24 30.24 56.60
CA PRO A 809 34.08 29.34 55.80
C PRO A 809 34.86 30.11 54.74
N TYR A 810 35.91 29.51 54.18
CA TYR A 810 36.67 30.09 53.05
C TYR A 810 35.95 29.90 51.71
N ARG A 811 35.15 28.83 51.61
CA ARG A 811 34.31 28.51 50.46
C ARG A 811 32.93 28.14 51.01
N LEU A 812 31.91 28.83 50.54
CA LEU A 812 30.53 28.61 50.92
C LEU A 812 29.85 27.74 49.86
N GLU A 813 29.14 26.70 50.29
CA GLU A 813 28.31 25.88 49.41
C GLU A 813 26.84 26.16 49.73
N PRO A 814 26.14 27.03 48.96
CA PRO A 814 24.80 27.48 49.33
C PRO A 814 23.78 26.33 49.46
N CYS A 815 23.97 25.24 48.71
CA CYS A 815 23.13 24.05 48.75
C CYS A 815 23.18 23.26 50.08
N SER A 816 24.29 23.35 50.83
CA SER A 816 24.50 22.60 52.07
C SER A 816 23.88 23.26 53.31
N GLY A 817 23.28 24.45 53.16
CA GLY A 817 22.65 25.20 54.24
C GLY A 817 23.57 26.20 54.97
N GLU A 818 24.82 26.33 54.51
CA GLU A 818 25.69 27.42 54.95
C GLU A 818 25.39 28.71 54.19
N ASN A 819 24.90 29.72 54.90
CA ASN A 819 24.41 30.96 54.27
C ASN A 819 25.19 32.20 54.73
N ILE A 820 26.33 32.02 55.42
CA ILE A 820 27.08 33.12 56.02
C ILE A 820 28.59 32.95 55.78
N ILE A 821 29.21 33.94 55.13
CA ILE A 821 30.67 34.08 55.06
C ILE A 821 31.11 35.13 56.07
N LYS A 822 31.95 34.73 57.04
CA LYS A 822 32.55 35.67 58.00
C LYS A 822 33.96 36.05 57.57
N LEU A 823 34.16 37.31 57.22
CA LEU A 823 35.47 37.88 56.89
C LEU A 823 36.03 38.59 58.13
N TYR A 824 37.17 38.10 58.63
CA TYR A 824 37.80 38.62 59.85
C TYR A 824 38.93 39.59 59.52
N TYR A 825 38.90 40.76 60.17
CA TYR A 825 39.86 41.84 60.04
C TYR A 825 40.45 42.20 61.40
N ILE A 826 41.67 42.76 61.40
CA ILE A 826 42.32 43.36 62.57
C ILE A 826 42.57 44.85 62.31
N PRO A 827 42.60 45.71 63.34
CA PRO A 827 43.02 47.10 63.18
C PRO A 827 44.43 47.16 62.58
N ARG A 828 44.67 48.12 61.67
CA ARG A 828 45.99 48.37 61.08
C ARG A 828 46.94 49.06 62.05
#